data_AF-A0AAD2GAM8-F1
#
_entry.id   AF-A0AAD2GAM8-F1
#
_cell.length_a   1.000
_cell.length_b   1.000
_cell.length_c   1.000
_cell.angle_alpha   90.00
_cell.angle_beta   90.00
_cell.angle_gamma   90.00
#
_symmetry.space_group_name_H-M   'P 1'
#
loop_
_entity.id
_entity.type
_entity.pdbx_description
1 polymer ?
#
loop_
_entity_poly.entity_id
_entity_poly.type
_entity_poly.pdbx_seq_one_letter_code
_entity_poly.pdbx_strand_id
1 'polypeptide(L)'
;MTRVVVSKKMMIPTWIVIFSFLLSLLCSPASASFAVVETLEAEEAVLNNVELTTQHNGYNGNAYADFRGLGAHMAWQLQVPTSGQYKISIRYASADSRPIDLLVDDVKTGTFAITETSRWNIWYTETVTVFLNQGTRQLKLLASESKGPNVDRMMLELSNDTTGVPPPSNSNSNNQIYEAEDARFNKVKILSRHDGFQGDGYADFSGQGAYVEWTVDVPASGTYMITTRYASGNSRPLDVIVDGQKVDGLAIAGTGGWSNWFTEDAEVFMTQGTHTIRLLASSSTGPNIDYIEVIASEIMEIPLTDPPVASPTVVVNAPTATLSTVFYQPEDAESNAVVIQDNNDGYEDNNGFADYLGNGSYLKWTVQAPVSATYEVECRYSARVARPAFLVVDGQEIDEFAFSKTNSWDNWAIESKELYLSAGSHTIMILADQSTGPNLDWMSLRPKTTLPPTTPQPTPGPTPGPTRQPTPPPTRPPTRSPTRMPTKNPTPRPTAFGFSKYQPEDAKASDVEIVFDQDNYEDNNGYADFLGTGSYLLWSITAPISTYYEITIRYSSKNSRSLDLMVDGDFADEFTIPATSSWDDWDVESKQVYLSAGDHGIMLMAVASTGPNVDWMSIRAMTSMPVGVPPPPPPPTPPPTRPPTPGPSPGPTRPPTRPPTRPPTRPPTKAPVNVRQPTVLPPSDFGAVTVLSTGQRLERGEFVSSPSGAYKVGITNGGNFVMQDRQSRTLFESGTSDGYRLFMQSDGNMILRSQGGGARWVSRTYDNRGASFTLDDGGQMSIVSAIHGAVVWLAGEPRGIYNGPPNSGVAYPARGIFYYPWYPQTWTVNGQLAHYEPSIGYYSSSDPFVVENHLDSLDYAKIDVSIASWWGIDTNLERARLLLRMDRTIERGLDLKWTIYYEDEMALDPSPAQLREDLEYLKKWFAWHPAWAHVDGKPVIFIWNEAQCEVVRRWMEASNGEWYVITKLFGNYRECPVQPDHWHQYGIGDGTLEYEGVSFTIGPGFWRADKPTPKKPRVSKDVWCSFVQDMASSGQPWQLIVSFNEAGEGTMIESSPSWASSSGYGDFLDCLHDYPTL
;
A
#
# COMPACT_ATOMS: atom_id res chain seq x y z
N MET A 1 18.60 -41.15 72.81
CA MET A 1 17.19 -41.52 73.06
C MET A 1 16.36 -40.86 71.98
N THR A 2 15.96 -41.61 70.93
CA THR A 2 14.56 -42.04 70.65
C THR A 2 13.63 -40.84 70.42
N ARG A 3 12.82 -40.65 69.39
CA ARG A 3 12.18 -41.43 68.29
C ARG A 3 11.23 -40.35 67.64
N VAL A 4 10.89 -40.22 66.37
CA VAL A 4 10.02 -41.06 65.50
C VAL A 4 9.62 -40.17 64.30
N VAL A 5 9.49 -40.82 63.15
CA VAL A 5 8.99 -40.37 61.83
C VAL A 5 7.49 -40.03 61.86
N VAL A 6 6.97 -39.20 60.94
CA VAL A 6 5.80 -39.49 60.07
C VAL A 6 5.32 -38.24 59.31
N SER A 7 5.04 -38.48 58.03
CA SER A 7 4.47 -37.62 57.00
C SER A 7 2.94 -37.49 57.09
N LYS A 8 2.38 -36.39 56.53
CA LYS A 8 1.36 -36.37 55.44
C LYS A 8 0.49 -35.11 55.45
N LYS A 9 0.38 -34.54 54.24
CA LYS A 9 -0.80 -34.04 53.52
C LYS A 9 -1.91 -33.33 54.31
N MET A 10 -2.26 -32.12 53.85
CA MET A 10 -3.64 -31.66 53.85
C MET A 10 -3.98 -31.04 52.49
N MET A 11 -5.02 -31.59 51.86
CA MET A 11 -5.71 -31.09 50.66
C MET A 11 -6.58 -29.89 51.05
N ILE A 12 -6.76 -28.92 50.15
CA ILE A 12 -7.84 -27.91 50.23
C ILE A 12 -8.60 -27.91 48.89
N PRO A 13 -9.95 -27.88 48.92
CA PRO A 13 -10.81 -28.12 47.76
C PRO A 13 -11.29 -26.84 47.05
N THR A 14 -12.07 -27.11 46.00
CA THR A 14 -12.55 -26.33 44.86
C THR A 14 -13.82 -25.45 45.08
N TRP A 15 -13.81 -24.23 44.48
CA TRP A 15 -14.84 -23.51 43.67
C TRP A 15 -15.94 -22.55 44.23
N ILE A 16 -16.25 -21.56 43.34
CA ILE A 16 -17.37 -20.57 43.20
C ILE A 16 -17.11 -19.17 43.85
N VAL A 17 -16.80 -18.03 43.19
CA VAL A 17 -17.31 -17.20 42.04
C VAL A 17 -18.56 -16.34 42.36
N ILE A 18 -18.44 -15.00 42.13
CA ILE A 18 -19.45 -13.97 41.71
C ILE A 18 -19.73 -12.75 42.66
N PHE A 19 -19.30 -11.57 42.15
CA PHE A 19 -19.84 -10.18 42.19
C PHE A 19 -19.91 -9.32 43.47
N SER A 20 -19.25 -8.14 43.46
CA SER A 20 -19.88 -6.84 43.08
C SER A 20 -18.92 -5.64 43.28
N PHE A 21 -18.74 -4.83 42.23
CA PHE A 21 -18.03 -3.53 42.23
C PHE A 21 -19.01 -2.46 41.71
N LEU A 22 -19.24 -1.35 42.43
CA LEU A 22 -19.79 -0.11 41.86
C LEU A 22 -19.59 1.12 42.77
N LEU A 23 -19.49 2.28 42.09
CA LEU A 23 -19.31 3.71 42.50
C LEU A 23 -17.86 4.19 42.76
N SER A 24 -17.33 5.30 42.20
CA SER A 24 -17.68 6.17 41.04
C SER A 24 -16.69 7.35 40.95
N LEU A 25 -16.11 7.54 39.74
CA LEU A 25 -15.90 8.81 39.00
C LEU A 25 -15.26 10.07 39.65
N LEU A 26 -14.20 10.59 39.00
CA LEU A 26 -14.09 11.93 38.35
C LEU A 26 -12.63 12.21 37.91
N CYS A 27 -12.31 12.12 36.61
CA CYS A 27 -11.41 13.07 35.90
C CYS A 27 -11.34 12.75 34.39
N SER A 28 -11.45 13.82 33.60
CA SER A 28 -11.28 14.07 32.14
C SER A 28 -11.05 12.92 31.14
N PRO A 29 -11.64 13.00 29.92
CA PRO A 29 -11.28 12.08 28.84
C PRO A 29 -9.87 12.43 28.34
N ALA A 30 -8.90 11.58 28.65
CA ALA A 30 -7.68 11.54 27.88
C ALA A 30 -8.03 11.05 26.47
N SER A 31 -7.69 11.85 25.47
CA SER A 31 -7.61 11.39 24.09
C SER A 31 -6.56 10.28 24.04
N ALA A 32 -6.97 9.02 23.91
CA ALA A 32 -6.08 7.92 23.62
C ALA A 32 -6.05 7.71 22.11
N SER A 33 -5.06 8.31 21.45
CA SER A 33 -4.53 7.80 20.19
C SER A 33 -3.15 7.26 20.52
N PHE A 34 -2.99 5.94 20.48
CA PHE A 34 -1.70 5.28 20.46
C PHE A 34 -1.82 4.18 19.40
N ALA A 35 -0.95 4.20 18.40
CA ALA A 35 -0.61 2.98 17.68
C ALA A 35 0.17 2.12 18.68
N VAL A 36 -0.52 1.18 19.34
CA VAL A 36 0.12 0.24 20.25
C VAL A 36 0.64 -0.91 19.40
N VAL A 37 1.97 -1.00 19.27
CA VAL A 37 2.62 -2.27 18.95
C VAL A 37 2.66 -3.06 20.26
N GLU A 38 1.91 -4.16 20.35
CA GLU A 38 1.95 -5.07 21.49
C GLU A 38 3.00 -6.15 21.23
N THR A 39 4.01 -6.24 22.09
CA THR A 39 5.07 -7.26 21.99
C THR A 39 4.82 -8.35 23.01
N LEU A 40 4.85 -9.61 22.57
CA LEU A 40 4.70 -10.81 23.36
C LEU A 40 6.02 -11.60 23.31
N GLU A 41 6.76 -11.58 24.41
CA GLU A 41 8.06 -12.26 24.49
C GLU A 41 7.87 -13.79 24.59
N ALA A 42 8.80 -14.57 24.02
CA ALA A 42 8.70 -16.04 24.02
C ALA A 42 8.71 -16.61 25.44
N GLU A 43 9.46 -16.01 26.36
CA GLU A 43 9.54 -16.45 27.75
C GLU A 43 8.24 -16.27 28.55
N GLU A 44 7.28 -15.52 28.03
CA GLU A 44 5.97 -15.28 28.66
C GLU A 44 4.88 -16.24 28.16
N ALA A 45 5.20 -17.08 27.17
CA ALA A 45 4.25 -18.00 26.57
C ALA A 45 3.99 -19.25 27.42
N VAL A 46 2.81 -19.84 27.24
CA VAL A 46 2.51 -21.19 27.69
C VAL A 46 3.12 -22.18 26.69
N LEU A 47 4.08 -22.98 27.14
CA LEU A 47 4.89 -23.86 26.30
C LEU A 47 4.43 -25.32 26.36
N ASN A 48 4.44 -26.00 25.22
CA ASN A 48 4.28 -27.45 25.13
C ASN A 48 5.28 -28.04 24.13
N ASN A 49 6.21 -28.86 24.62
CA ASN A 49 7.34 -29.39 23.84
C ASN A 49 8.19 -28.29 23.16
N VAL A 50 8.31 -27.14 23.82
CA VAL A 50 9.15 -26.00 23.46
C VAL A 50 10.05 -25.70 24.66
N GLU A 51 11.32 -25.41 24.41
CA GLU A 51 12.32 -25.11 25.46
C GLU A 51 12.78 -23.66 25.34
N LEU A 52 12.80 -22.92 26.45
CA LEU A 52 13.44 -21.62 26.51
C LEU A 52 14.93 -21.78 26.73
N THR A 53 15.73 -21.14 25.89
CA THR A 53 17.19 -21.24 25.94
C THR A 53 17.85 -19.93 25.53
N THR A 54 19.14 -19.83 25.83
CA THR A 54 20.01 -18.67 25.57
C THR A 54 21.23 -19.08 24.75
N GLN A 55 21.16 -20.24 24.08
CA GLN A 55 22.30 -20.88 23.43
C GLN A 55 22.83 -20.06 22.23
N HIS A 56 21.95 -19.35 21.54
CA HIS A 56 22.27 -18.47 20.44
C HIS A 56 22.03 -17.02 20.83
N ASN A 57 22.93 -16.12 20.47
CA ASN A 57 22.81 -14.69 20.81
C ASN A 57 21.89 -13.95 19.83
N GLY A 58 21.51 -12.72 20.19
CA GLY A 58 20.77 -11.81 19.31
C GLY A 58 19.25 -11.83 19.45
N TYR A 59 18.71 -12.64 20.37
CA TYR A 59 17.31 -12.62 20.80
C TYR A 59 17.04 -11.45 21.77
N ASN A 60 15.79 -11.08 21.96
CA ASN A 60 15.30 -10.06 22.89
C ASN A 60 14.81 -10.71 24.19
N GLY A 61 14.69 -9.92 25.26
CA GLY A 61 14.27 -10.46 26.55
C GLY A 61 15.30 -11.40 27.19
N ASN A 62 14.81 -12.40 27.93
CA ASN A 62 15.60 -13.28 28.78
C ASN A 62 15.99 -14.60 28.09
N ALA A 63 15.17 -15.09 27.16
CA ALA A 63 15.41 -16.33 26.42
C ALA A 63 14.52 -16.41 25.17
N TYR A 64 14.93 -17.19 24.16
CA TYR A 64 14.07 -17.53 23.02
C TYR A 64 13.53 -18.96 23.12
N ALA A 65 12.44 -19.24 22.40
CA ALA A 65 11.80 -20.56 22.30
C ALA A 65 12.45 -21.44 21.20
N ASP A 66 12.87 -22.64 21.56
CA ASP A 66 13.36 -23.71 20.67
C ASP A 66 12.30 -24.84 20.61
N PHE A 67 11.71 -25.06 19.43
CA PHE A 67 10.65 -26.04 19.21
C PHE A 67 11.23 -27.46 19.09
N ARG A 68 10.84 -28.36 20.00
CA ARG A 68 11.46 -29.70 20.13
C ARG A 68 10.79 -30.79 19.27
N GLY A 69 10.10 -30.41 18.18
CA GLY A 69 9.55 -31.36 17.20
C GLY A 69 8.13 -31.09 16.75
N LEU A 70 7.60 -31.98 15.90
CA LEU A 70 6.23 -31.90 15.39
C LEU A 70 5.20 -31.86 16.54
N GLY A 71 4.22 -30.97 16.43
CA GLY A 71 3.19 -30.73 17.44
C GLY A 71 3.63 -29.87 18.62
N ALA A 72 4.90 -29.44 18.67
CA ALA A 72 5.36 -28.44 19.62
C ALA A 72 4.62 -27.11 19.39
N HIS A 73 4.22 -26.46 20.47
CA HIS A 73 3.52 -25.18 20.38
C HIS A 73 3.80 -24.29 21.58
N MET A 74 3.66 -23.00 21.35
CA MET A 74 3.66 -21.96 22.37
C MET A 74 2.44 -21.06 22.18
N ALA A 75 1.85 -20.57 23.26
CA ALA A 75 0.64 -19.75 23.21
C ALA A 75 0.65 -18.61 24.21
N TRP A 76 0.09 -17.47 23.81
CA TRP A 76 -0.14 -16.30 24.64
C TRP A 76 -1.63 -16.05 24.80
N GLN A 77 -2.00 -15.42 25.91
CA GLN A 77 -3.33 -14.87 26.15
C GLN A 77 -3.17 -13.35 26.24
N LEU A 78 -3.80 -12.62 25.33
CA LEU A 78 -3.73 -11.16 25.32
C LEU A 78 -5.12 -10.53 25.29
N GLN A 79 -5.19 -9.26 25.70
CA GLN A 79 -6.39 -8.44 25.55
C GLN A 79 -6.28 -7.64 24.27
N VAL A 80 -6.98 -8.06 23.22
CA VAL A 80 -7.05 -7.30 21.97
C VAL A 80 -7.91 -6.05 22.23
N PRO A 81 -7.33 -4.83 22.15
CA PRO A 81 -8.01 -3.61 22.58
C PRO A 81 -9.13 -3.18 21.62
N THR A 82 -9.01 -3.51 20.33
CA THR A 82 -9.94 -3.13 19.26
C THR A 82 -10.00 -4.25 18.22
N SER A 83 -11.18 -4.57 17.68
CA SER A 83 -11.26 -5.52 16.56
C SER A 83 -10.65 -4.89 15.30
N GLY A 84 -9.86 -5.63 14.54
CA GLY A 84 -9.26 -5.12 13.31
C GLY A 84 -8.29 -6.10 12.66
N GLN A 85 -7.75 -5.70 11.51
CA GLN A 85 -6.60 -6.41 10.94
C GLN A 85 -5.35 -6.05 11.74
N TYR A 86 -4.63 -7.06 12.19
CA TYR A 86 -3.36 -6.93 12.84
C TYR A 86 -2.28 -7.54 11.94
N LYS A 87 -1.20 -6.79 11.74
CA LYS A 87 0.06 -7.37 11.28
C LYS A 87 0.66 -8.08 12.47
N ILE A 88 0.77 -9.40 12.38
CA ILE A 88 1.43 -10.23 13.38
C ILE A 88 2.76 -10.66 12.82
N SER A 89 3.82 -10.23 13.49
CA SER A 89 5.19 -10.53 13.11
C SER A 89 5.81 -11.45 14.16
N ILE A 90 6.52 -12.50 13.72
CA ILE A 90 7.37 -13.29 14.62
C ILE A 90 8.82 -13.04 14.30
N ARG A 91 9.63 -12.85 15.33
CA ARG A 91 11.08 -12.79 15.21
C ARG A 91 11.63 -14.19 15.41
N TYR A 92 12.37 -14.70 14.43
CA TYR A 92 12.75 -16.10 14.38
C TYR A 92 14.18 -16.32 13.86
N ALA A 93 14.79 -17.44 14.23
CA ALA A 93 16.04 -17.94 13.63
C ALA A 93 15.84 -19.38 13.17
N SER A 94 16.39 -19.74 12.02
CA SER A 94 16.25 -21.09 11.45
C SER A 94 17.44 -21.48 10.58
N ALA A 95 17.94 -22.72 10.68
CA ALA A 95 19.01 -23.23 9.81
C ALA A 95 18.52 -23.82 8.47
N ASP A 96 17.21 -23.86 8.26
CA ASP A 96 16.55 -24.46 7.11
C ASP A 96 15.09 -23.96 7.06
N SER A 97 14.36 -24.25 5.98
CA SER A 97 12.94 -23.87 5.93
C SER A 97 12.12 -24.66 6.95
N ARG A 98 11.43 -23.96 7.84
CA ARG A 98 10.67 -24.56 8.96
C ARG A 98 9.36 -23.83 9.20
N PRO A 99 8.37 -23.93 8.29
CA PRO A 99 7.10 -23.21 8.44
C PRO A 99 6.44 -23.50 9.78
N ILE A 100 5.75 -22.50 10.32
CA ILE A 100 5.04 -22.59 11.59
C ILE A 100 3.65 -21.96 11.47
N ASP A 101 2.64 -22.66 11.96
CA ASP A 101 1.25 -22.23 11.85
C ASP A 101 0.89 -21.24 12.96
N LEU A 102 0.12 -20.22 12.60
CA LEU A 102 -0.52 -19.28 13.52
C LEU A 102 -1.97 -19.68 13.72
N LEU A 103 -2.36 -19.91 14.97
CA LEU A 103 -3.72 -20.19 15.39
C LEU A 103 -4.24 -19.05 16.27
N VAL A 104 -5.47 -18.63 16.01
CA VAL A 104 -6.25 -17.70 16.85
C VAL A 104 -7.39 -18.49 17.46
N ASP A 105 -7.47 -18.55 18.78
CA ASP A 105 -8.49 -19.31 19.51
C ASP A 105 -8.62 -20.77 18.99
N ASP A 106 -7.46 -21.43 18.79
CA ASP A 106 -7.31 -22.78 18.23
C ASP A 106 -7.74 -22.98 16.76
N VAL A 107 -8.02 -21.89 16.03
CA VAL A 107 -8.31 -21.92 14.59
C VAL A 107 -7.08 -21.47 13.81
N LYS A 108 -6.55 -22.32 12.92
CA LYS A 108 -5.45 -21.96 12.01
C LYS A 108 -5.89 -20.78 11.13
N THR A 109 -5.20 -19.66 11.29
CA THR A 109 -5.52 -18.38 10.66
C THR A 109 -4.40 -17.92 9.71
N GLY A 110 -3.19 -18.47 9.85
CA GLY A 110 -2.09 -18.24 8.92
C GLY A 110 -0.94 -19.22 9.10
N THR A 111 0.08 -19.10 8.25
CA THR A 111 1.34 -19.84 8.35
C THR A 111 2.47 -18.86 8.04
N PHE A 112 3.50 -18.84 8.88
CA PHE A 112 4.71 -18.08 8.61
C PHE A 112 5.64 -18.88 7.70
N ALA A 113 6.02 -18.30 6.56
CA ALA A 113 6.92 -18.91 5.58
C ALA A 113 8.38 -18.79 6.02
N ILE A 114 8.75 -19.55 7.03
CA ILE A 114 10.09 -19.53 7.63
C ILE A 114 11.15 -20.00 6.62
N THR A 115 12.08 -19.11 6.31
CA THR A 115 13.27 -19.36 5.49
C THR A 115 14.54 -19.49 6.34
N GLU A 116 15.62 -20.03 5.77
CA GLU A 116 16.92 -20.13 6.45
C GLU A 116 17.52 -18.74 6.73
N THR A 117 17.92 -18.48 7.98
CA THR A 117 18.52 -17.20 8.41
C THR A 117 20.05 -17.19 8.29
N SER A 118 20.62 -18.15 7.55
CA SER A 118 22.05 -18.44 7.38
C SER A 118 22.82 -18.89 8.63
N ARG A 119 22.45 -18.43 9.85
CA ARG A 119 22.97 -18.88 11.15
C ARG A 119 21.94 -18.70 12.27
N TRP A 120 22.05 -19.52 13.32
CA TRP A 120 21.14 -19.49 14.47
C TRP A 120 21.17 -18.23 15.35
N ASN A 121 22.19 -17.39 15.21
CA ASN A 121 22.29 -16.09 15.89
C ASN A 121 21.85 -14.91 15.01
N ILE A 122 21.40 -15.19 13.78
CA ILE A 122 20.80 -14.20 12.88
C ILE A 122 19.29 -14.42 12.91
N TRP A 123 18.58 -13.36 13.27
CA TRP A 123 17.14 -13.38 13.50
C TRP A 123 16.45 -12.57 12.42
N TYR A 124 15.49 -13.19 11.71
CA TYR A 124 14.62 -12.52 10.75
C TYR A 124 13.25 -12.28 11.37
N THR A 125 12.45 -11.46 10.70
CA THR A 125 11.05 -11.25 11.06
C THR A 125 10.18 -11.71 9.91
N GLU A 126 9.23 -12.59 10.19
CA GLU A 126 8.19 -12.98 9.22
C GLU A 126 6.86 -12.42 9.68
N THR A 127 6.05 -11.91 8.74
CA THR A 127 4.79 -11.21 9.06
C THR A 127 3.61 -11.83 8.33
N VAL A 128 2.50 -11.99 9.04
CA VAL A 128 1.21 -12.36 8.49
C VAL A 128 0.15 -11.37 8.96
N THR A 129 -0.82 -11.06 8.10
CA THR A 129 -1.96 -10.22 8.47
C THR A 129 -3.13 -11.11 8.89
N VAL A 130 -3.67 -10.89 10.08
CA VAL A 130 -4.83 -11.62 10.58
C VAL A 130 -5.86 -10.68 11.20
N PHE A 131 -7.13 -11.02 11.08
CA PHE A 131 -8.18 -10.27 11.77
C PHE A 131 -8.31 -10.76 13.21
N LEU A 132 -8.10 -9.88 14.19
CA LEU A 132 -8.35 -10.17 15.60
C LEU A 132 -9.60 -9.46 16.06
N ASN A 133 -10.44 -10.16 16.80
CA ASN A 133 -11.59 -9.58 17.46
C ASN A 133 -11.19 -9.01 18.82
N GLN A 134 -11.72 -7.83 19.18
CA GLN A 134 -11.61 -7.22 20.50
C GLN A 134 -11.93 -8.24 21.60
N GLY A 135 -11.23 -8.11 22.72
CA GLY A 135 -11.37 -8.93 23.91
C GLY A 135 -10.24 -9.93 24.06
N THR A 136 -10.41 -10.87 24.99
CA THR A 136 -9.37 -11.86 25.29
C THR A 136 -9.24 -12.84 24.13
N ARG A 137 -8.03 -12.97 23.59
CA ARG A 137 -7.70 -13.91 22.51
C ARG A 137 -6.50 -14.75 22.86
N GLN A 138 -6.50 -15.99 22.37
CA GLN A 138 -5.34 -16.86 22.38
C GLN A 138 -4.64 -16.79 21.03
N LEU A 139 -3.35 -16.45 21.03
CA LEU A 139 -2.48 -16.63 19.88
C LEU A 139 -1.55 -17.80 20.14
N LYS A 140 -1.47 -18.72 19.18
CA LYS A 140 -0.67 -19.94 19.29
C LYS A 140 0.16 -20.16 18.04
N LEU A 141 1.43 -20.45 18.23
CA LEU A 141 2.33 -20.93 17.18
C LEU A 141 2.44 -22.45 17.28
N LEU A 142 2.18 -23.16 16.19
CA LEU A 142 2.15 -24.62 16.14
C LEU A 142 3.09 -25.14 15.05
N ALA A 143 4.08 -25.95 15.44
CA ALA A 143 4.95 -26.67 14.52
C ALA A 143 4.21 -27.91 13.95
N SER A 144 3.33 -27.69 12.98
CA SER A 144 2.44 -28.72 12.42
C SER A 144 3.13 -29.66 11.44
N GLU A 145 4.07 -29.14 10.65
CA GLU A 145 4.68 -29.86 9.52
C GLU A 145 6.22 -29.94 9.60
N SER A 146 6.83 -29.23 10.55
CA SER A 146 8.28 -29.21 10.78
C SER A 146 8.63 -29.25 12.27
N LYS A 147 9.93 -29.20 12.62
CA LYS A 147 10.35 -29.02 14.03
C LYS A 147 10.17 -27.58 14.54
N GLY A 148 9.70 -26.65 13.71
CA GLY A 148 9.57 -25.22 14.03
C GLY A 148 10.92 -24.48 14.07
N PRO A 149 10.94 -23.14 13.86
CA PRO A 149 12.12 -22.32 14.04
C PRO A 149 12.40 -22.05 15.53
N ASN A 150 13.52 -21.39 15.83
CA ASN A 150 13.65 -20.68 17.09
C ASN A 150 12.79 -19.41 17.01
N VAL A 151 11.98 -19.12 18.02
CA VAL A 151 11.13 -17.92 18.08
C VAL A 151 11.52 -17.09 19.27
N ASP A 152 11.81 -15.82 19.03
CA ASP A 152 12.21 -14.86 20.06
C ASP A 152 10.99 -14.14 20.63
N ARG A 153 10.19 -13.51 19.78
CA ARG A 153 8.99 -12.76 20.19
C ARG A 153 7.97 -12.65 19.08
N MET A 154 6.75 -12.30 19.45
CA MET A 154 5.67 -11.94 18.54
C MET A 154 5.32 -10.46 18.73
N MET A 155 5.13 -9.72 17.64
CA MET A 155 4.74 -8.32 17.63
C MET A 155 3.40 -8.18 16.93
N LEU A 156 2.50 -7.39 17.49
CA LEU A 156 1.16 -7.15 16.96
C LEU A 156 1.01 -5.66 16.71
N GLU A 157 0.74 -5.29 15.46
CA GLU A 157 0.46 -3.91 15.07
C GLU A 157 -0.95 -3.86 14.47
N LEU A 158 -1.83 -2.99 15.00
CA LEU A 158 -3.11 -2.72 14.37
C LEU A 158 -2.86 -2.05 13.01
N SER A 159 -3.27 -2.69 11.93
CA SER A 159 -3.13 -2.14 10.59
C SER A 159 -4.06 -0.94 10.43
N ASN A 160 -3.52 0.20 10.00
CA ASN A 160 -4.31 1.39 9.62
C ASN A 160 -5.10 1.19 8.32
N ASP A 161 -4.97 0.02 7.68
CA ASP A 161 -5.80 -0.38 6.57
C ASP A 161 -7.19 -0.84 7.06
N THR A 162 -8.12 0.11 7.18
CA THR A 162 -9.51 -0.16 7.58
C THR A 162 -10.39 -0.66 6.44
N THR A 163 -9.82 -1.11 5.30
CA THR A 163 -10.61 -1.61 4.15
C THR A 163 -10.90 -3.11 4.19
N GLY A 164 -10.79 -3.75 5.35
CA GLY A 164 -10.90 -5.21 5.52
C GLY A 164 -12.21 -5.85 5.06
N VAL A 165 -12.25 -6.28 3.80
CA VAL A 165 -12.81 -7.58 3.40
C VAL A 165 -11.69 -8.62 3.70
N PRO A 166 -11.99 -9.81 4.24
CA PRO A 166 -10.97 -10.85 4.38
C PRO A 166 -10.42 -11.19 2.99
N PRO A 167 -9.09 -11.31 2.79
CA PRO A 167 -8.59 -11.91 1.57
C PRO A 167 -9.21 -13.31 1.46
N PRO A 168 -9.83 -13.71 0.33
CA PRO A 168 -10.14 -15.11 0.13
C PRO A 168 -8.82 -15.87 0.30
N SER A 169 -8.84 -16.88 1.15
CA SER A 169 -7.73 -17.82 1.32
C SER A 169 -7.49 -18.54 0.00
N ASN A 170 -6.75 -17.92 -0.90
CA ASN A 170 -6.18 -18.52 -2.09
C ASN A 170 -4.67 -18.41 -1.97
N SER A 171 -4.07 -19.46 -1.44
CA SER A 171 -2.63 -19.71 -1.39
C SER A 171 -2.04 -19.98 -2.77
N ASN A 172 -2.32 -19.16 -3.78
CA ASN A 172 -1.77 -19.28 -5.13
C ASN A 172 -1.31 -17.90 -5.65
N SER A 173 -0.40 -17.23 -4.95
CA SER A 173 0.58 -16.40 -5.66
C SER A 173 1.61 -17.36 -6.25
N ASN A 174 1.35 -17.89 -7.45
CA ASN A 174 2.36 -18.64 -8.20
C ASN A 174 3.43 -17.68 -8.74
N ASN A 175 4.20 -17.03 -7.87
CA ASN A 175 5.49 -16.49 -8.26
C ASN A 175 6.40 -17.68 -8.47
N GLN A 176 6.59 -18.05 -9.73
CA GLN A 176 7.38 -19.21 -10.08
C GLN A 176 8.67 -18.76 -10.75
N ILE A 177 9.78 -19.07 -10.09
CA ILE A 177 11.14 -18.89 -10.62
C ILE A 177 11.45 -20.12 -11.49
N TYR A 178 12.00 -19.85 -12.66
CA TYR A 178 12.48 -20.85 -13.60
C TYR A 178 13.96 -20.57 -13.88
N GLU A 179 14.82 -21.40 -13.32
CA GLU A 179 16.29 -21.30 -13.43
C GLU A 179 16.74 -21.54 -14.89
N ALA A 180 17.73 -20.79 -15.36
CA ALA A 180 18.20 -20.89 -16.75
C ALA A 180 19.03 -22.15 -17.00
N GLU A 181 19.66 -22.70 -15.97
CA GLU A 181 20.37 -24.00 -16.00
C GLU A 181 19.44 -25.19 -16.24
N ASP A 182 18.16 -25.06 -15.90
CA ASP A 182 17.15 -26.10 -16.09
C ASP A 182 16.39 -25.95 -17.43
N ALA A 183 16.64 -24.86 -18.16
CA ALA A 183 15.98 -24.55 -19.42
C ALA A 183 16.42 -25.45 -20.58
N ARG A 184 15.58 -25.53 -21.62
CA ARG A 184 16.07 -25.96 -22.93
C ARG A 184 16.86 -24.82 -23.55
N PHE A 185 18.01 -25.12 -24.15
CA PHE A 185 18.86 -24.08 -24.69
C PHE A 185 19.53 -24.46 -26.00
N ASN A 186 19.90 -23.43 -26.78
CA ASN A 186 20.66 -23.57 -28.02
C ASN A 186 21.76 -22.51 -28.06
N LYS A 187 22.99 -22.93 -28.37
CA LYS A 187 24.19 -22.05 -28.36
C LYS A 187 24.37 -21.30 -27.04
N VAL A 188 24.08 -21.96 -25.92
CA VAL A 188 24.27 -21.46 -24.56
C VAL A 188 25.18 -22.43 -23.82
N LYS A 189 25.95 -21.93 -22.86
CA LYS A 189 26.71 -22.75 -21.91
C LYS A 189 26.25 -22.43 -20.49
N ILE A 190 26.01 -23.44 -19.69
CA ILE A 190 25.78 -23.25 -18.25
C ILE A 190 27.13 -23.12 -17.56
N LEU A 191 27.33 -22.04 -16.80
CA LEU A 191 28.56 -21.71 -16.09
C LEU A 191 28.26 -21.24 -14.67
N SER A 192 29.27 -21.24 -13.81
CA SER A 192 29.19 -20.81 -12.40
C SER A 192 30.41 -19.99 -11.96
N ARG A 193 31.08 -19.31 -12.91
CA ARG A 193 32.39 -18.66 -12.68
C ARG A 193 32.32 -17.21 -12.19
N HIS A 194 31.16 -16.56 -12.32
CA HIS A 194 30.94 -15.19 -11.88
C HIS A 194 30.02 -15.25 -10.69
N ASP A 195 30.39 -14.64 -9.56
CA ASP A 195 29.60 -14.70 -8.34
C ASP A 195 28.23 -13.98 -8.48
N GLY A 196 27.28 -14.30 -7.60
CA GLY A 196 26.01 -13.58 -7.45
C GLY A 196 24.81 -14.15 -8.21
N PHE A 197 24.97 -15.23 -8.97
CA PHE A 197 23.86 -16.01 -9.57
C PHE A 197 23.09 -16.79 -8.48
N GLN A 198 21.85 -17.20 -8.77
CA GLN A 198 21.05 -18.09 -7.93
C GLN A 198 21.08 -19.52 -8.52
N GLY A 199 20.69 -20.52 -7.74
CA GLY A 199 20.79 -21.91 -8.19
C GLY A 199 22.21 -22.43 -8.35
N ASP A 200 22.40 -23.34 -9.31
CA ASP A 200 23.64 -24.08 -9.56
C ASP A 200 24.48 -23.46 -10.68
N GLY A 201 23.94 -22.49 -11.43
CA GLY A 201 24.66 -21.80 -12.47
C GLY A 201 23.87 -20.69 -13.17
N TYR A 202 24.33 -20.29 -14.34
CA TYR A 202 23.64 -19.34 -15.21
C TYR A 202 23.94 -19.65 -16.68
N ALA A 203 23.05 -19.22 -17.57
CA ALA A 203 23.16 -19.37 -19.02
C ALA A 203 24.05 -18.28 -19.66
N ASP A 204 25.21 -18.66 -20.21
CA ASP A 204 26.11 -17.80 -21.02
C ASP A 204 25.81 -17.97 -22.52
N PHE A 205 25.24 -16.94 -23.15
CA PHE A 205 24.85 -16.92 -24.55
C PHE A 205 26.06 -16.83 -25.49
N SER A 206 26.26 -17.85 -26.34
CA SER A 206 27.45 -17.98 -27.19
C SER A 206 27.33 -17.35 -28.59
N GLY A 207 26.40 -16.42 -28.80
CA GLY A 207 26.31 -15.61 -30.03
C GLY A 207 24.89 -15.44 -30.59
N GLN A 208 24.79 -14.89 -31.80
CA GLN A 208 23.51 -14.65 -32.47
C GLN A 208 22.73 -15.96 -32.71
N GLY A 209 21.43 -15.90 -32.41
CA GLY A 209 20.50 -17.03 -32.45
C GLY A 209 20.61 -17.98 -31.27
N ALA A 210 21.37 -17.62 -30.22
CA ALA A 210 21.35 -18.33 -28.95
C ALA A 210 20.04 -18.05 -28.20
N TYR A 211 19.51 -19.07 -27.52
CA TYR A 211 18.30 -18.93 -26.71
C TYR A 211 18.30 -19.86 -25.51
N VAL A 212 17.52 -19.46 -24.49
CA VAL A 212 17.00 -20.32 -23.43
C VAL A 212 15.47 -20.32 -23.52
N GLU A 213 14.85 -21.47 -23.24
CA GLU A 213 13.43 -21.71 -23.37
C GLU A 213 12.92 -22.58 -22.21
N TRP A 214 11.86 -22.11 -21.57
CA TRP A 214 11.16 -22.80 -20.49
C TRP A 214 9.77 -23.22 -20.93
N THR A 215 9.26 -24.24 -20.26
CA THR A 215 7.84 -24.59 -20.29
C THR A 215 7.25 -24.14 -18.97
N VAL A 216 6.20 -23.31 -19.01
CA VAL A 216 5.58 -22.70 -17.85
C VAL A 216 4.10 -23.09 -17.79
N ASP A 217 3.59 -23.32 -16.59
CA ASP A 217 2.17 -23.59 -16.38
C ASP A 217 1.46 -22.34 -15.86
N VAL A 218 0.55 -21.81 -16.66
CA VAL A 218 -0.18 -20.58 -16.40
C VAL A 218 -1.51 -20.92 -15.74
N PRO A 219 -1.73 -20.57 -14.46
CA PRO A 219 -2.87 -21.05 -13.69
C PRO A 219 -4.20 -20.37 -14.05
N ALA A 220 -4.15 -19.18 -14.66
CA ALA A 220 -5.32 -18.42 -15.12
C ALA A 220 -4.96 -17.55 -16.32
N SER A 221 -5.90 -17.38 -17.26
CA SER A 221 -5.70 -16.43 -18.36
C SER A 221 -5.55 -15.01 -17.82
N GLY A 222 -4.49 -14.31 -18.22
CA GLY A 222 -4.20 -12.98 -17.68
C GLY A 222 -2.89 -12.42 -18.22
N THR A 223 -2.57 -11.21 -17.77
CA THR A 223 -1.27 -10.59 -18.05
C THR A 223 -0.27 -10.98 -16.98
N TYR A 224 0.91 -11.37 -17.42
CA TYR A 224 2.02 -11.79 -16.57
C TYR A 224 3.24 -10.92 -16.85
N MET A 225 3.97 -10.60 -15.79
CA MET A 225 5.30 -10.02 -15.86
C MET A 225 6.33 -11.15 -15.89
N ILE A 226 7.17 -11.15 -16.91
CA ILE A 226 8.35 -12.01 -17.02
C ILE A 226 9.56 -11.18 -16.60
N THR A 227 9.97 -11.33 -15.34
CA THR A 227 11.17 -10.71 -14.78
C THR A 227 12.38 -11.57 -15.12
N THR A 228 13.31 -11.06 -15.91
CA THR A 228 14.52 -11.76 -16.33
C THR A 228 15.71 -11.26 -15.52
N ARG A 229 16.34 -12.12 -14.72
CA ARG A 229 17.59 -11.78 -14.02
C ARG A 229 18.79 -12.03 -14.91
N TYR A 230 19.64 -11.01 -15.06
CA TYR A 230 20.72 -11.02 -16.04
C TYR A 230 21.99 -10.31 -15.55
N ALA A 231 23.14 -10.71 -16.09
CA ALA A 231 24.40 -9.98 -15.99
C ALA A 231 24.95 -9.69 -17.39
N SER A 232 25.44 -8.47 -17.62
CA SER A 232 25.93 -8.09 -18.95
C SER A 232 27.05 -7.05 -18.89
N GLY A 233 28.13 -7.29 -19.64
CA GLY A 233 29.21 -6.29 -19.77
C GLY A 233 28.84 -5.04 -20.59
N ASN A 234 27.78 -5.09 -21.39
CA ASN A 234 27.32 -4.01 -22.28
C ASN A 234 25.84 -4.21 -22.68
N SER A 235 25.26 -3.34 -23.51
CA SER A 235 23.87 -3.55 -23.96
C SER A 235 23.75 -4.77 -24.88
N ARG A 236 22.81 -5.67 -24.59
CA ARG A 236 22.63 -6.97 -25.25
C ARG A 236 21.15 -7.39 -25.31
N PRO A 237 20.33 -6.76 -26.15
CA PRO A 237 18.89 -6.97 -26.13
C PRO A 237 18.49 -8.41 -26.47
N LEU A 238 17.37 -8.84 -25.91
CA LEU A 238 16.76 -10.16 -26.15
C LEU A 238 15.34 -10.00 -26.66
N ASP A 239 14.91 -10.88 -27.55
CA ASP A 239 13.49 -11.01 -27.91
C ASP A 239 12.80 -11.96 -26.94
N VAL A 240 11.59 -11.62 -26.51
CA VAL A 240 10.71 -12.49 -25.70
C VAL A 240 9.71 -13.15 -26.64
N ILE A 241 9.72 -14.48 -26.67
CA ILE A 241 8.90 -15.29 -27.56
C ILE A 241 8.03 -16.22 -26.71
N VAL A 242 6.70 -16.17 -26.90
CA VAL A 242 5.76 -17.08 -26.25
C VAL A 242 5.02 -17.91 -27.29
N ASP A 243 5.01 -19.23 -27.09
CA ASP A 243 4.45 -20.22 -28.03
C ASP A 243 4.91 -20.05 -29.48
N GLY A 244 6.18 -19.66 -29.65
CA GLY A 244 6.80 -19.43 -30.95
C GLY A 244 6.52 -18.06 -31.58
N GLN A 245 5.70 -17.21 -30.96
CA GLN A 245 5.42 -15.84 -31.39
C GLN A 245 6.25 -14.84 -30.59
N LYS A 246 6.88 -13.88 -31.26
CA LYS A 246 7.58 -12.78 -30.56
C LYS A 246 6.54 -11.83 -29.97
N VAL A 247 6.52 -11.71 -28.66
CA VAL A 247 5.56 -10.91 -27.90
C VAL A 247 6.16 -9.60 -27.37
N ASP A 248 7.47 -9.58 -27.07
CA ASP A 248 8.16 -8.38 -26.57
C ASP A 248 9.69 -8.41 -26.84
N GLY A 249 10.43 -7.42 -26.34
CA GLY A 249 11.89 -7.40 -26.29
C GLY A 249 12.44 -6.75 -25.01
N LEU A 250 13.48 -7.36 -24.43
CA LEU A 250 14.16 -6.87 -23.24
C LEU A 250 15.31 -5.92 -23.62
N ALA A 251 15.26 -4.71 -23.08
CA ALA A 251 16.28 -3.67 -23.29
C ALA A 251 17.47 -3.84 -22.33
N ILE A 252 18.14 -4.98 -22.41
CA ILE A 252 19.27 -5.37 -21.55
C ILE A 252 20.39 -4.32 -21.63
N ALA A 253 20.66 -3.65 -20.51
CA ALA A 253 21.76 -2.70 -20.34
C ALA A 253 23.03 -3.39 -19.76
N GLY A 254 24.17 -2.71 -19.78
CA GLY A 254 25.36 -3.22 -19.06
C GLY A 254 25.21 -3.08 -17.55
N THR A 255 25.52 -4.12 -16.78
CA THR A 255 25.41 -4.18 -15.30
C THR A 255 26.67 -3.66 -14.57
N GLY A 256 27.64 -3.14 -15.31
CA GLY A 256 28.91 -2.65 -14.76
C GLY A 256 29.92 -3.75 -14.38
N GLY A 257 29.55 -5.02 -14.51
CA GLY A 257 30.43 -6.17 -14.26
C GLY A 257 29.69 -7.50 -14.34
N TRP A 258 30.39 -8.59 -14.66
CA TRP A 258 29.76 -9.91 -14.85
C TRP A 258 29.29 -10.60 -13.56
N SER A 259 29.72 -10.10 -12.41
CA SER A 259 29.22 -10.52 -11.08
C SER A 259 28.12 -9.60 -10.54
N ASN A 260 27.71 -8.59 -11.32
CA ASN A 260 26.59 -7.71 -10.99
C ASN A 260 25.37 -8.14 -11.78
N TRP A 261 24.27 -8.42 -11.08
CA TRP A 261 23.05 -8.97 -11.66
C TRP A 261 21.90 -7.99 -11.49
N PHE A 262 21.25 -7.63 -12.59
CA PHE A 262 20.05 -6.78 -12.62
C PHE A 262 18.84 -7.60 -13.08
N THR A 263 17.65 -7.03 -12.99
CA THR A 263 16.45 -7.59 -13.60
C THR A 263 15.92 -6.69 -14.72
N GLU A 264 15.33 -7.31 -15.74
CA GLU A 264 14.58 -6.63 -16.80
C GLU A 264 13.24 -7.34 -17.01
N ASP A 265 12.17 -6.58 -17.13
CA ASP A 265 10.82 -7.14 -17.20
C ASP A 265 10.23 -7.05 -18.61
N ALA A 266 9.42 -8.03 -18.98
CA ALA A 266 8.54 -8.01 -20.15
C ALA A 266 7.11 -8.36 -19.74
N GLU A 267 6.12 -7.69 -20.32
CA GLU A 267 4.70 -7.93 -20.02
C GLU A 267 4.08 -8.78 -21.12
N VAL A 268 3.48 -9.91 -20.74
CA VAL A 268 2.93 -10.88 -21.71
C VAL A 268 1.55 -11.35 -21.26
N PHE A 269 0.57 -11.29 -22.16
CA PHE A 269 -0.70 -11.96 -21.96
C PHE A 269 -0.55 -13.45 -22.27
N MET A 270 -0.93 -14.32 -21.33
CA MET A 270 -0.94 -15.76 -21.50
C MET A 270 -2.30 -16.31 -21.06
N THR A 271 -2.78 -17.33 -21.76
CA THR A 271 -4.02 -18.03 -21.40
C THR A 271 -3.77 -19.02 -20.25
N GLN A 272 -4.82 -19.50 -19.59
CA GLN A 272 -4.69 -20.63 -18.68
C GLN A 272 -4.20 -21.86 -19.46
N GLY A 273 -3.14 -22.49 -18.98
CA GLY A 273 -2.57 -23.69 -19.60
C GLY A 273 -1.04 -23.66 -19.67
N THR A 274 -0.46 -24.64 -20.35
CA THR A 274 0.98 -24.75 -20.52
C THR A 274 1.45 -23.90 -21.70
N HIS A 275 2.46 -23.07 -21.48
CA HIS A 275 3.07 -22.17 -22.47
C HIS A 275 4.57 -22.41 -22.58
N THR A 276 5.18 -22.06 -23.72
CA THR A 276 6.64 -21.94 -23.82
C THR A 276 7.07 -20.49 -23.79
N ILE A 277 8.08 -20.16 -22.98
CA ILE A 277 8.70 -18.83 -22.94
C ILE A 277 10.15 -18.97 -23.38
N ARG A 278 10.55 -18.23 -24.42
CA ARG A 278 11.90 -18.23 -24.98
C ARG A 278 12.49 -16.82 -24.99
N LEU A 279 13.71 -16.70 -24.47
CA LEU A 279 14.54 -15.51 -24.61
C LEU A 279 15.57 -15.72 -25.73
N LEU A 280 15.48 -14.95 -26.80
CA LEU A 280 16.28 -15.13 -28.02
C LEU A 280 17.22 -13.93 -28.27
N ALA A 281 18.51 -14.19 -28.41
CA ALA A 281 19.48 -13.21 -28.89
C ALA A 281 19.45 -13.13 -30.42
N SER A 282 18.45 -12.46 -30.99
CA SER A 282 18.18 -12.47 -32.43
C SER A 282 19.17 -11.65 -33.27
N SER A 283 19.75 -10.60 -32.69
CA SER A 283 20.55 -9.60 -33.40
C SER A 283 22.00 -9.48 -32.92
N SER A 284 22.35 -10.08 -31.77
CA SER A 284 23.68 -9.95 -31.15
C SER A 284 24.02 -11.15 -30.25
N THR A 285 25.16 -11.10 -29.56
CA THR A 285 25.47 -12.02 -28.45
C THR A 285 24.63 -11.63 -27.23
N GLY A 286 23.90 -12.58 -26.64
CA GLY A 286 23.06 -12.34 -25.45
C GLY A 286 23.85 -12.11 -24.15
N PRO A 287 23.18 -11.65 -23.08
CA PRO A 287 23.75 -11.53 -21.73
C PRO A 287 23.91 -12.91 -21.06
N ASN A 288 24.43 -12.91 -19.82
CA ASN A 288 24.25 -14.06 -18.93
C ASN A 288 22.84 -13.99 -18.34
N ILE A 289 22.08 -15.09 -18.39
CA ILE A 289 20.75 -15.18 -17.79
C ILE A 289 20.80 -16.14 -16.61
N ASP A 290 20.32 -15.68 -15.47
CA ASP A 290 20.24 -16.47 -14.24
C ASP A 290 18.92 -17.23 -14.20
N TYR A 291 17.80 -16.50 -14.15
CA TYR A 291 16.45 -17.08 -14.17
C TYR A 291 15.44 -16.14 -14.85
N ILE A 292 14.25 -16.68 -15.12
CA ILE A 292 13.04 -15.88 -15.27
C ILE A 292 12.10 -16.12 -14.08
N GLU A 293 11.44 -15.07 -13.62
CA GLU A 293 10.33 -15.14 -12.67
C GLU A 293 9.06 -14.74 -13.41
N VAL A 294 8.02 -15.56 -13.30
CA VAL A 294 6.71 -15.31 -13.93
C VAL A 294 5.72 -14.92 -12.84
N ILE A 295 5.20 -13.69 -12.93
CA ILE A 295 4.35 -13.07 -11.91
C ILE A 295 3.02 -12.67 -12.55
N ALA A 296 1.89 -13.05 -11.96
CA ALA A 296 0.59 -12.55 -12.41
C ALA A 296 0.45 -11.06 -12.06
N SER A 297 0.13 -10.21 -13.04
CA SER A 297 -0.13 -8.79 -12.78
C SER A 297 -1.48 -8.64 -12.08
N GLU A 298 -1.49 -8.24 -10.79
CA GLU A 298 -2.74 -7.92 -10.10
C GLU A 298 -3.40 -6.68 -10.72
N ILE A 299 -4.71 -6.78 -10.99
CA ILE A 299 -5.55 -5.67 -11.42
C ILE A 299 -5.78 -4.72 -10.24
N MET A 300 -5.33 -3.48 -10.37
CA MET A 300 -5.56 -2.41 -9.40
C MET A 300 -7.03 -1.94 -9.49
N GLU A 301 -7.86 -2.25 -8.49
CA GLU A 301 -9.10 -1.50 -8.26
C GLU A 301 -8.74 -0.09 -7.78
N ILE A 302 -9.09 0.94 -8.54
CA ILE A 302 -8.82 2.35 -8.18
C ILE A 302 -9.93 2.82 -7.23
N PRO A 303 -9.62 3.33 -6.02
CA PRO A 303 -10.62 3.98 -5.18
C PRO A 303 -10.95 5.36 -5.78
N LEU A 304 -12.18 5.53 -6.27
CA LEU A 304 -12.70 6.87 -6.58
C LEU A 304 -13.04 7.58 -5.26
N THR A 305 -12.38 8.70 -5.03
CA THR A 305 -12.54 9.57 -3.86
C THR A 305 -13.85 10.37 -3.93
N ASP A 306 -14.52 10.54 -2.78
CA ASP A 306 -15.47 11.64 -2.56
C ASP A 306 -15.01 12.49 -1.34
N PRO A 307 -15.31 13.81 -1.29
CA PRO A 307 -14.60 14.85 -0.50
C PRO A 307 -15.10 14.99 0.96
N PRO A 308 -14.51 15.88 1.80
CA PRO A 308 -14.29 15.59 3.22
C PRO A 308 -15.26 16.24 4.24
N VAL A 309 -15.18 15.69 5.47
CA VAL A 309 -15.45 16.25 6.81
C VAL A 309 -16.85 16.07 7.42
N ALA A 310 -16.96 15.25 8.49
CA ALA A 310 -16.99 15.71 9.89
C ALA A 310 -17.05 14.55 10.91
N SER A 311 -16.09 14.50 11.84
CA SER A 311 -16.11 13.65 13.04
C SER A 311 -16.85 14.34 14.21
N PRO A 312 -17.10 13.69 15.36
CA PRO A 312 -17.87 12.45 15.54
C PRO A 312 -18.98 12.64 16.59
N THR A 313 -19.97 11.74 16.65
CA THR A 313 -20.76 11.54 17.88
C THR A 313 -20.77 10.05 18.20
N VAL A 314 -20.23 9.74 19.38
CA VAL A 314 -20.03 8.40 19.94
C VAL A 314 -21.37 7.74 20.27
N VAL A 315 -21.70 6.59 19.66
CA VAL A 315 -22.51 5.51 20.28
C VAL A 315 -22.16 4.14 19.67
N VAL A 316 -21.45 3.32 20.46
CA VAL A 316 -21.52 1.85 20.64
C VAL A 316 -21.76 0.94 19.42
N ASN A 317 -20.76 0.09 19.17
CA ASN A 317 -20.73 -1.05 18.24
C ASN A 317 -22.04 -1.85 18.16
N ALA A 318 -22.58 -1.94 16.94
CA ALA A 318 -23.34 -3.09 16.46
C ALA A 318 -22.51 -3.78 15.37
N PRO A 319 -22.51 -5.12 15.28
CA PRO A 319 -21.60 -5.88 14.43
C PRO A 319 -21.89 -5.61 12.95
N THR A 320 -20.88 -5.21 12.18
CA THR A 320 -20.98 -5.06 10.72
C THR A 320 -21.04 -6.44 10.10
N ALA A 321 -22.24 -6.98 9.91
CA ALA A 321 -22.42 -8.12 9.02
C ALA A 321 -22.41 -7.61 7.58
N THR A 322 -21.72 -8.37 6.73
CA THR A 322 -21.48 -8.08 5.30
C THR A 322 -22.80 -7.78 4.60
N LEU A 323 -22.89 -6.63 3.95
CA LEU A 323 -24.04 -6.20 3.13
C LEU A 323 -23.99 -6.91 1.77
N SER A 324 -24.07 -8.24 1.79
CA SER A 324 -24.12 -9.11 0.62
C SER A 324 -25.58 -9.38 0.27
N THR A 325 -25.89 -9.52 -1.03
CA THR A 325 -27.16 -10.10 -1.45
C THR A 325 -27.22 -11.55 -0.97
N VAL A 326 -28.21 -11.88 -0.16
CA VAL A 326 -28.43 -13.26 0.30
C VAL A 326 -29.55 -13.87 -0.54
N PHE A 327 -29.30 -15.02 -1.16
CA PHE A 327 -30.30 -15.79 -1.88
C PHE A 327 -30.91 -16.85 -0.97
N TYR A 328 -32.22 -17.03 -1.09
CA TYR A 328 -33.03 -17.99 -0.36
C TYR A 328 -33.74 -18.87 -1.38
N GLN A 329 -33.51 -20.17 -1.26
CA GLN A 329 -34.06 -21.15 -2.18
C GLN A 329 -35.45 -21.66 -1.72
N PRO A 330 -36.39 -21.94 -2.62
CA PRO A 330 -37.73 -22.42 -2.30
C PRO A 330 -37.75 -23.72 -1.50
N GLU A 331 -36.80 -24.62 -1.71
CA GLU A 331 -36.67 -25.90 -1.00
C GLU A 331 -36.25 -25.74 0.47
N ASP A 332 -35.65 -24.60 0.83
CA ASP A 332 -35.27 -24.25 2.19
C ASP A 332 -36.40 -23.52 2.95
N ALA A 333 -37.52 -23.23 2.28
CA ALA A 333 -38.65 -22.52 2.87
C ALA A 333 -39.60 -23.46 3.62
N GLU A 334 -40.23 -22.96 4.69
CA GLU A 334 -41.48 -23.56 5.16
C GLU A 334 -42.56 -23.31 4.10
N SER A 335 -43.25 -24.36 3.65
CA SER A 335 -44.21 -24.27 2.55
C SER A 335 -45.59 -24.81 2.91
N ASN A 336 -46.62 -24.28 2.25
CA ASN A 336 -47.98 -24.82 2.28
C ASN A 336 -48.53 -24.85 0.85
N ALA A 337 -49.02 -26.01 0.41
CA ALA A 337 -49.56 -26.20 -0.93
C ALA A 337 -48.63 -25.72 -2.06
N VAL A 338 -47.31 -25.90 -1.88
CA VAL A 338 -46.28 -25.67 -2.90
C VAL A 338 -45.53 -26.98 -3.14
N VAL A 339 -45.15 -27.26 -4.39
CA VAL A 339 -44.29 -28.40 -4.74
C VAL A 339 -43.06 -27.92 -5.50
N ILE A 340 -41.91 -28.54 -5.25
CA ILE A 340 -40.69 -28.29 -6.02
C ILE A 340 -40.72 -29.16 -7.29
N GLN A 341 -40.53 -28.57 -8.45
CA GLN A 341 -40.53 -29.22 -9.77
C GLN A 341 -39.30 -28.83 -10.58
N ASP A 342 -38.96 -29.66 -11.55
CA ASP A 342 -37.78 -29.53 -12.42
C ASP A 342 -38.14 -29.60 -13.91
N ASN A 343 -39.44 -29.51 -14.24
CA ASN A 343 -40.01 -29.85 -15.54
C ASN A 343 -40.17 -28.69 -16.54
N ASN A 344 -39.62 -27.51 -16.23
CA ASN A 344 -39.55 -26.34 -17.11
C ASN A 344 -38.08 -25.90 -17.23
N ASP A 345 -37.66 -25.38 -18.36
CA ASP A 345 -36.25 -24.99 -18.55
C ASP A 345 -35.96 -23.57 -17.98
N GLY A 346 -34.67 -23.27 -17.75
CA GLY A 346 -34.21 -21.90 -17.46
C GLY A 346 -34.31 -21.41 -16.00
N TYR A 347 -34.73 -22.27 -15.06
CA TYR A 347 -34.45 -22.04 -13.64
C TYR A 347 -32.93 -22.14 -13.40
N GLU A 348 -32.41 -21.34 -12.46
CA GLU A 348 -30.96 -21.35 -12.17
C GLU A 348 -30.59 -22.62 -11.37
N ASP A 349 -29.30 -22.88 -11.15
CA ASP A 349 -28.72 -23.88 -10.23
C ASP A 349 -29.12 -25.39 -10.27
N ASN A 350 -30.05 -25.83 -11.14
CA ASN A 350 -30.47 -27.22 -11.33
C ASN A 350 -31.07 -27.94 -10.08
N ASN A 351 -31.55 -27.21 -9.06
CA ASN A 351 -32.17 -27.82 -7.86
C ASN A 351 -33.72 -27.85 -7.87
N GLY A 352 -34.36 -27.14 -8.81
CA GLY A 352 -35.81 -27.11 -9.04
C GLY A 352 -36.45 -25.78 -8.63
N PHE A 353 -37.71 -25.56 -8.98
CA PHE A 353 -38.46 -24.34 -8.65
C PHE A 353 -39.77 -24.66 -7.93
N ALA A 354 -40.30 -23.71 -7.17
CA ALA A 354 -41.58 -23.86 -6.49
C ALA A 354 -42.78 -23.58 -7.41
N ASP A 355 -43.72 -24.52 -7.48
CA ASP A 355 -45.04 -24.39 -8.10
C ASP A 355 -46.13 -24.30 -7.04
N TYR A 356 -46.86 -23.18 -7.04
CA TYR A 356 -47.94 -22.88 -6.09
C TYR A 356 -49.25 -23.56 -6.54
N LEU A 357 -49.77 -24.48 -5.74
CA LEU A 357 -50.85 -25.38 -6.16
C LEU A 357 -52.26 -24.78 -6.08
N GLY A 358 -52.42 -23.59 -5.49
CA GLY A 358 -53.73 -22.95 -5.37
C GLY A 358 -53.83 -21.80 -4.38
N ASN A 359 -55.06 -21.40 -4.07
CA ASN A 359 -55.32 -20.30 -3.15
C ASN A 359 -54.85 -20.64 -1.72
N GLY A 360 -54.10 -19.74 -1.10
CA GLY A 360 -53.51 -19.92 0.23
C GLY A 360 -52.16 -20.65 0.22
N SER A 361 -51.57 -20.87 -0.96
CA SER A 361 -50.22 -21.45 -1.06
C SER A 361 -49.17 -20.43 -0.65
N TYR A 362 -48.13 -20.85 0.08
CA TYR A 362 -47.04 -19.96 0.49
C TYR A 362 -45.68 -20.64 0.57
N LEU A 363 -44.63 -19.83 0.44
CA LEU A 363 -43.27 -20.09 0.92
C LEU A 363 -42.92 -19.07 2.01
N LYS A 364 -42.28 -19.52 3.08
CA LYS A 364 -41.86 -18.69 4.20
C LYS A 364 -40.44 -19.02 4.65
N TRP A 365 -39.57 -18.02 4.62
CA TRP A 365 -38.19 -18.12 5.09
C TRP A 365 -37.99 -17.40 6.42
N THR A 366 -37.03 -17.89 7.22
CA THR A 366 -36.45 -17.10 8.31
C THR A 366 -35.19 -16.43 7.79
N VAL A 367 -35.14 -15.11 7.84
CA VAL A 367 -34.06 -14.29 7.30
C VAL A 367 -33.34 -13.55 8.41
N GLN A 368 -32.04 -13.29 8.23
CA GLN A 368 -31.27 -12.44 9.14
C GLN A 368 -31.03 -11.07 8.50
N ALA A 369 -31.55 -10.02 9.15
CA ALA A 369 -31.24 -8.64 8.79
C ALA A 369 -30.03 -8.18 9.63
N PRO A 370 -28.82 -8.09 9.04
CA PRO A 370 -27.61 -7.74 9.78
C PRO A 370 -27.62 -6.35 10.40
N VAL A 371 -28.37 -5.43 9.79
CA VAL A 371 -28.49 -4.03 10.18
C VAL A 371 -29.94 -3.58 10.02
N SER A 372 -30.36 -2.54 10.74
CA SER A 372 -31.70 -1.98 10.50
C SER A 372 -31.65 -1.09 9.26
N ALA A 373 -32.25 -1.51 8.14
CA ALA A 373 -32.14 -0.82 6.86
C ALA A 373 -33.33 -1.10 5.95
N THR A 374 -33.42 -0.35 4.84
CA THR A 374 -34.28 -0.74 3.72
C THR A 374 -33.53 -1.77 2.87
N TYR A 375 -34.16 -2.92 2.68
CA TYR A 375 -33.71 -4.01 1.85
C TYR A 375 -34.50 -4.02 0.54
N GLU A 376 -33.84 -4.37 -0.55
CA GLU A 376 -34.45 -4.85 -1.77
C GLU A 376 -34.73 -6.35 -1.61
N VAL A 377 -36.00 -6.73 -1.73
CA VAL A 377 -36.42 -8.13 -1.83
C VAL A 377 -36.72 -8.40 -3.30
N GLU A 378 -35.96 -9.29 -3.93
CA GLU A 378 -36.21 -9.71 -5.31
C GLU A 378 -36.74 -11.13 -5.33
N CYS A 379 -37.60 -11.42 -6.30
CA CYS A 379 -38.14 -12.75 -6.56
C CYS A 379 -37.94 -13.07 -8.03
N ARG A 380 -37.19 -14.12 -8.34
CA ARG A 380 -37.08 -14.67 -9.70
C ARG A 380 -38.23 -15.63 -9.93
N TYR A 381 -39.05 -15.36 -10.94
CA TYR A 381 -40.33 -16.02 -11.11
C TYR A 381 -40.67 -16.26 -12.59
N SER A 382 -41.55 -17.23 -12.85
CA SER A 382 -42.19 -17.41 -14.16
C SER A 382 -43.71 -17.49 -14.01
N ALA A 383 -44.43 -16.90 -14.98
CA ALA A 383 -45.90 -16.84 -14.93
C ALA A 383 -46.52 -16.67 -16.32
N ARG A 384 -47.43 -17.57 -16.71
CA ARG A 384 -48.14 -17.47 -18.02
C ARG A 384 -49.26 -16.44 -18.07
N VAL A 385 -49.71 -15.96 -16.92
CA VAL A 385 -50.63 -14.82 -16.72
C VAL A 385 -50.12 -14.05 -15.51
N ALA A 386 -50.63 -12.84 -15.22
CA ALA A 386 -50.26 -12.16 -13.98
C ALA A 386 -50.71 -12.99 -12.75
N ARG A 387 -49.83 -13.16 -11.76
CA ARG A 387 -50.05 -14.03 -10.59
C ARG A 387 -49.66 -13.31 -9.30
N PRO A 388 -50.47 -12.35 -8.83
CA PRO A 388 -50.10 -11.58 -7.66
C PRO A 388 -50.00 -12.45 -6.40
N ALA A 389 -49.08 -12.09 -5.51
CA ALA A 389 -48.88 -12.70 -4.21
C ALA A 389 -48.45 -11.66 -3.17
N PHE A 390 -48.95 -11.79 -1.95
CA PHE A 390 -48.68 -10.87 -0.86
C PHE A 390 -47.30 -11.12 -0.25
N LEU A 391 -46.57 -10.04 0.02
CA LEU A 391 -45.36 -10.02 0.83
C LEU A 391 -45.74 -9.79 2.29
N VAL A 392 -45.54 -10.80 3.12
CA VAL A 392 -45.87 -10.80 4.55
C VAL A 392 -44.58 -10.92 5.37
N VAL A 393 -44.39 -10.01 6.33
CA VAL A 393 -43.21 -9.95 7.20
C VAL A 393 -43.64 -10.03 8.66
N ASP A 394 -43.08 -10.97 9.40
CA ASP A 394 -43.43 -11.25 10.81
C ASP A 394 -44.95 -11.39 11.07
N GLY A 395 -45.65 -11.98 10.09
CA GLY A 395 -47.10 -12.20 10.14
C GLY A 395 -47.95 -10.99 9.74
N GLN A 396 -47.34 -9.88 9.31
CA GLN A 396 -48.04 -8.69 8.83
C GLN A 396 -47.86 -8.53 7.31
N GLU A 397 -48.96 -8.32 6.58
CA GLU A 397 -48.92 -7.98 5.16
C GLU A 397 -48.34 -6.58 4.94
N ILE A 398 -47.28 -6.49 4.15
CA ILE A 398 -46.51 -5.25 3.93
C ILE A 398 -46.79 -4.67 2.55
N ASP A 399 -46.81 -5.50 1.51
CA ASP A 399 -47.03 -5.10 0.12
C ASP A 399 -47.49 -6.32 -0.71
N GLU A 400 -47.75 -6.14 -2.00
CA GLU A 400 -48.09 -7.19 -2.97
C GLU A 400 -47.13 -7.18 -4.16
N PHE A 401 -46.56 -8.34 -4.49
CA PHE A 401 -45.87 -8.56 -5.75
C PHE A 401 -46.90 -8.78 -6.85
N ALA A 402 -46.80 -8.03 -7.95
CA ALA A 402 -47.74 -8.14 -9.06
C ALA A 402 -47.49 -9.38 -9.94
N PHE A 403 -46.23 -9.83 -10.02
CA PHE A 403 -45.75 -10.94 -10.86
C PHE A 403 -46.42 -10.98 -12.24
N SER A 404 -45.95 -10.09 -13.12
CA SER A 404 -46.43 -9.91 -14.48
C SER A 404 -46.22 -11.14 -15.37
N LYS A 405 -47.01 -11.26 -16.45
CA LYS A 405 -46.89 -12.38 -17.39
C LYS A 405 -45.51 -12.42 -18.08
N THR A 406 -44.80 -13.55 -17.99
CA THR A 406 -43.49 -13.84 -18.66
C THR A 406 -43.63 -14.55 -20.01
N ASN A 407 -44.87 -14.83 -20.43
CA ASN A 407 -45.29 -15.44 -21.71
C ASN A 407 -45.02 -16.95 -21.89
N SER A 408 -44.05 -17.56 -21.20
CA SER A 408 -43.83 -19.02 -21.10
C SER A 408 -43.51 -19.41 -19.65
N TRP A 409 -43.63 -20.70 -19.30
CA TRP A 409 -43.14 -21.21 -18.00
C TRP A 409 -41.61 -21.34 -17.96
N ASP A 410 -40.96 -21.44 -19.13
CA ASP A 410 -39.50 -21.45 -19.27
C ASP A 410 -38.88 -20.04 -19.30
N ASN A 411 -39.73 -19.00 -19.27
CA ASN A 411 -39.29 -17.61 -19.27
C ASN A 411 -39.37 -17.06 -17.84
N TRP A 412 -38.21 -16.75 -17.29
CA TRP A 412 -38.05 -16.22 -15.95
C TRP A 412 -37.85 -14.71 -15.98
N ALA A 413 -38.43 -14.01 -15.00
CA ALA A 413 -38.31 -12.59 -14.79
C ALA A 413 -37.99 -12.30 -13.32
N ILE A 414 -37.59 -11.08 -13.02
CA ILE A 414 -37.36 -10.62 -11.64
C ILE A 414 -38.37 -9.54 -11.33
N GLU A 415 -39.05 -9.68 -10.19
CA GLU A 415 -39.87 -8.62 -9.59
C GLU A 415 -39.21 -8.22 -8.26
N SER A 416 -39.13 -6.92 -7.96
CA SER A 416 -38.48 -6.41 -6.76
C SER A 416 -39.39 -5.49 -5.94
N LYS A 417 -39.18 -5.49 -4.63
CA LYS A 417 -39.84 -4.60 -3.66
C LYS A 417 -38.84 -4.06 -2.66
N GLU A 418 -39.14 -2.90 -2.10
CA GLU A 418 -38.38 -2.34 -0.99
C GLU A 418 -39.07 -2.65 0.34
N LEU A 419 -38.31 -3.14 1.30
CA LEU A 419 -38.77 -3.60 2.60
C LEU A 419 -37.85 -3.08 3.69
N TYR A 420 -38.38 -2.35 4.67
CA TYR A 420 -37.60 -2.01 5.85
C TYR A 420 -37.59 -3.16 6.86
N LEU A 421 -36.40 -3.59 7.29
CA LEU A 421 -36.20 -4.58 8.36
C LEU A 421 -35.36 -3.96 9.47
N SER A 422 -35.72 -4.26 10.72
CA SER A 422 -34.83 -3.99 11.85
C SER A 422 -33.68 -5.00 11.90
N ALA A 423 -32.59 -4.70 12.60
CA ALA A 423 -31.51 -5.66 12.80
C ALA A 423 -32.01 -6.85 13.63
N GLY A 424 -31.80 -8.07 13.15
CA GLY A 424 -32.19 -9.30 13.82
C GLY A 424 -32.87 -10.32 12.89
N SER A 425 -33.48 -11.33 13.51
CA SER A 425 -34.18 -12.40 12.80
C SER A 425 -35.60 -12.00 12.45
N HIS A 426 -35.98 -12.18 11.19
CA HIS A 426 -37.33 -11.90 10.67
C HIS A 426 -37.87 -13.10 9.91
N THR A 427 -39.18 -13.17 9.71
CA THR A 427 -39.82 -14.12 8.77
C THR A 427 -40.35 -13.36 7.56
N ILE A 428 -40.03 -13.84 6.35
CA ILE A 428 -40.56 -13.32 5.10
C ILE A 428 -41.36 -14.43 4.42
N MET A 429 -42.62 -14.13 4.09
CA MET A 429 -43.54 -15.06 3.44
C MET A 429 -44.11 -14.45 2.16
N ILE A 430 -44.12 -15.25 1.10
CA ILE A 430 -44.79 -14.93 -0.17
C ILE A 430 -46.07 -15.78 -0.24
N LEU A 431 -47.22 -15.11 -0.14
CA LEU A 431 -48.53 -15.75 0.04
C LEU A 431 -49.44 -15.51 -1.17
N ALA A 432 -49.81 -16.58 -1.88
CA ALA A 432 -50.77 -16.53 -2.98
C ALA A 432 -52.20 -16.79 -2.48
N ASP A 433 -52.80 -15.81 -1.77
CA ASP A 433 -54.15 -15.96 -1.17
C ASP A 433 -55.31 -15.48 -2.06
N GLN A 434 -55.00 -15.01 -3.28
CA GLN A 434 -56.01 -14.63 -4.28
C GLN A 434 -55.73 -15.19 -5.69
N SER A 435 -54.71 -16.05 -5.82
CA SER A 435 -54.26 -16.60 -7.08
C SER A 435 -53.66 -18.00 -6.89
N THR A 436 -53.16 -18.64 -7.95
CA THR A 436 -52.37 -19.88 -7.82
C THR A 436 -50.87 -19.59 -7.77
N GLY A 437 -50.45 -18.35 -7.44
CA GLY A 437 -49.03 -17.95 -7.37
C GLY A 437 -48.26 -18.04 -8.69
N PRO A 438 -47.04 -17.47 -8.77
CA PRO A 438 -46.10 -17.73 -9.84
C PRO A 438 -45.31 -19.02 -9.56
N ASN A 439 -44.54 -19.49 -10.55
CA ASN A 439 -43.41 -20.37 -10.24
C ASN A 439 -42.29 -19.49 -9.66
N LEU A 440 -41.66 -19.91 -8.59
CA LEU A 440 -40.59 -19.14 -7.94
C LEU A 440 -39.30 -19.95 -7.90
N ASP A 441 -38.22 -19.35 -8.39
CA ASP A 441 -36.90 -19.95 -8.48
C ASP A 441 -36.04 -19.59 -7.26
N TRP A 442 -35.94 -18.30 -6.93
CA TRP A 442 -35.30 -17.85 -5.70
C TRP A 442 -35.86 -16.51 -5.22
N MET A 443 -35.66 -16.23 -3.93
CA MET A 443 -35.84 -14.91 -3.34
C MET A 443 -34.47 -14.36 -2.90
N SER A 444 -34.17 -13.09 -3.19
CA SER A 444 -32.96 -12.44 -2.69
C SER A 444 -33.29 -11.31 -1.71
N LEU A 445 -32.38 -11.05 -0.77
CA LEU A 445 -32.45 -9.93 0.16
C LEU A 445 -31.14 -9.13 0.10
N ARG A 446 -31.22 -7.87 -0.35
CA ARG A 446 -30.05 -6.99 -0.48
C ARG A 446 -30.28 -5.66 0.25
N PRO A 447 -29.43 -5.27 1.20
CA PRO A 447 -29.53 -3.95 1.83
C PRO A 447 -29.22 -2.83 0.80
N LYS A 448 -30.09 -1.83 0.69
CA LYS A 448 -29.84 -0.63 -0.11
C LYS A 448 -29.05 0.39 0.72
N THR A 449 -28.04 1.03 0.13
CA THR A 449 -27.20 2.07 0.77
C THR A 449 -27.89 3.43 0.88
N THR A 450 -29.19 3.53 0.58
CA THR A 450 -29.95 4.75 0.77
C THR A 450 -30.33 4.90 2.24
N LEU A 451 -29.96 6.03 2.86
CA LEU A 451 -30.39 6.38 4.21
C LEU A 451 -31.92 6.29 4.29
N PRO A 452 -32.49 5.73 5.38
CA PRO A 452 -33.93 5.59 5.50
C PRO A 452 -34.60 6.96 5.35
N PRO A 453 -35.79 7.03 4.73
CA PRO A 453 -36.56 8.27 4.72
C PRO A 453 -36.78 8.69 6.18
N THR A 454 -36.45 9.94 6.50
CA THR A 454 -36.76 10.53 7.81
C THR A 454 -38.27 10.59 7.97
N THR A 455 -38.82 9.56 8.60
CA THR A 455 -40.21 9.57 9.03
C THR A 455 -40.27 10.43 10.29
N PRO A 456 -41.07 11.51 10.32
CA PRO A 456 -41.14 12.39 11.49
C PRO A 456 -41.60 11.60 12.72
N GLN A 457 -40.82 11.69 13.80
CA GLN A 457 -41.13 11.07 15.09
C GLN A 457 -42.50 11.58 15.61
N PRO A 458 -43.37 10.69 16.13
CA PRO A 458 -44.74 11.03 16.49
C PRO A 458 -44.83 11.97 17.70
N THR A 459 -45.72 12.96 17.61
CA THR A 459 -46.11 13.83 18.73
C THR A 459 -47.05 13.07 19.68
N PRO A 460 -46.88 13.16 21.02
CA PRO A 460 -47.74 12.44 21.95
C PRO A 460 -49.07 13.18 22.21
N GLY A 461 -50.20 12.45 22.10
CA GLY A 461 -51.47 12.77 22.76
C GLY A 461 -52.73 12.68 21.87
N PRO A 462 -53.91 12.29 22.41
CA PRO A 462 -54.91 11.51 21.65
C PRO A 462 -56.16 12.27 21.15
N THR A 463 -56.65 11.84 19.95
CA THR A 463 -58.06 11.81 19.41
C THR A 463 -58.82 13.17 19.23
N PRO A 464 -59.88 13.33 18.39
CA PRO A 464 -60.71 12.31 17.70
C PRO A 464 -61.20 12.55 16.24
N GLY A 465 -61.49 11.44 15.55
CA GLY A 465 -62.68 11.24 14.68
C GLY A 465 -62.64 11.71 13.20
N PRO A 466 -63.12 10.90 12.24
CA PRO A 466 -63.03 11.22 10.80
C PRO A 466 -64.25 12.01 10.30
N THR A 467 -64.04 12.87 9.31
CA THR A 467 -65.15 13.36 8.46
C THR A 467 -64.84 13.22 6.97
N ARG A 468 -65.86 12.73 6.27
CA ARG A 468 -65.91 12.38 4.85
C ARG A 468 -66.16 13.62 3.99
N GLN A 469 -65.31 13.89 2.99
CA GLN A 469 -65.77 14.48 1.73
C GLN A 469 -64.71 14.38 0.59
N PRO A 470 -65.09 13.97 -0.64
CA PRO A 470 -64.17 13.81 -1.77
C PRO A 470 -64.22 15.01 -2.75
N THR A 471 -63.09 15.34 -3.37
CA THR A 471 -63.03 16.30 -4.51
C THR A 471 -61.79 16.00 -5.39
N PRO A 472 -61.73 16.43 -6.67
CA PRO A 472 -62.31 15.84 -7.89
C PRO A 472 -61.22 15.46 -8.95
N PRO A 473 -61.55 14.80 -10.08
CA PRO A 473 -60.57 14.24 -11.03
C PRO A 473 -59.94 15.28 -11.99
N PRO A 474 -58.78 14.95 -12.60
CA PRO A 474 -58.04 15.86 -13.46
C PRO A 474 -58.67 16.00 -14.86
N THR A 475 -58.74 17.24 -15.36
CA THR A 475 -59.19 17.57 -16.73
C THR A 475 -58.08 18.24 -17.54
N ARG A 476 -57.48 17.52 -18.51
CA ARG A 476 -57.65 17.77 -19.96
C ARG A 476 -56.72 16.90 -20.84
N PRO A 477 -57.11 16.64 -22.11
CA PRO A 477 -56.71 15.48 -22.91
C PRO A 477 -55.52 15.73 -23.88
N PRO A 478 -54.99 14.67 -24.53
CA PRO A 478 -53.71 14.70 -25.26
C PRO A 478 -53.88 15.01 -26.76
N THR A 479 -52.86 15.63 -27.35
CA THR A 479 -52.67 15.63 -28.81
C THR A 479 -51.76 14.48 -29.24
N ARG A 480 -52.15 13.89 -30.38
CA ARG A 480 -51.78 12.57 -30.90
C ARG A 480 -50.52 12.59 -31.79
N SER A 481 -49.87 11.44 -31.73
CA SER A 481 -48.75 10.80 -32.47
C SER A 481 -48.87 10.81 -34.01
N PRO A 482 -47.85 10.36 -34.78
CA PRO A 482 -47.61 8.91 -35.01
C PRO A 482 -46.12 8.48 -35.15
N THR A 483 -45.62 7.61 -34.27
CA THR A 483 -45.35 6.14 -34.44
C THR A 483 -44.23 5.70 -35.39
N ARG A 484 -43.27 4.94 -34.85
CA ARG A 484 -43.08 3.53 -35.28
C ARG A 484 -42.59 2.64 -34.12
N MET A 485 -43.00 1.39 -34.21
CA MET A 485 -43.10 0.34 -33.18
C MET A 485 -41.77 -0.31 -32.75
N PRO A 486 -41.76 -0.95 -31.57
CA PRO A 486 -40.62 -1.70 -31.04
C PRO A 486 -40.35 -2.99 -31.83
N THR A 487 -39.08 -3.27 -32.10
CA THR A 487 -38.63 -4.60 -32.51
C THR A 487 -38.42 -5.47 -31.29
N LYS A 488 -38.99 -6.68 -31.36
CA LYS A 488 -38.80 -7.80 -30.44
C LYS A 488 -37.34 -8.29 -30.50
N ASN A 489 -36.65 -8.23 -29.36
CA ASN A 489 -35.75 -9.25 -28.80
C ASN A 489 -35.17 -8.69 -27.48
N PRO A 490 -35.01 -9.50 -26.42
CA PRO A 490 -34.36 -9.06 -25.19
C PRO A 490 -32.84 -8.93 -25.43
N THR A 491 -32.29 -7.75 -25.16
CA THR A 491 -30.85 -7.55 -24.99
C THR A 491 -30.40 -8.32 -23.74
N PRO A 492 -29.31 -9.11 -23.78
CA PRO A 492 -28.76 -9.75 -22.59
C PRO A 492 -28.36 -8.72 -21.52
N ARG A 493 -28.44 -9.13 -20.25
CA ARG A 493 -27.97 -8.39 -19.07
C ARG A 493 -26.48 -7.99 -19.26
N PRO A 494 -26.02 -6.81 -18.78
CA PRO A 494 -24.62 -6.42 -18.88
C PRO A 494 -23.74 -7.41 -18.13
N THR A 495 -22.97 -8.18 -18.88
CA THR A 495 -21.84 -8.96 -18.38
C THR A 495 -20.74 -7.99 -17.94
N ALA A 496 -19.85 -8.46 -17.07
CA ALA A 496 -18.67 -7.80 -16.52
C ALA A 496 -18.01 -6.73 -17.42
N PHE A 497 -17.34 -5.74 -16.80
CA PHE A 497 -16.48 -4.75 -17.47
C PHE A 497 -15.34 -5.42 -18.26
N GLY A 498 -15.69 -5.98 -19.41
CA GLY A 498 -14.89 -6.87 -20.21
C GLY A 498 -15.45 -6.88 -21.63
N PHE A 499 -14.56 -7.16 -22.57
CA PHE A 499 -14.81 -7.22 -24.00
C PHE A 499 -16.13 -7.93 -24.33
N SER A 500 -17.02 -7.25 -25.06
CA SER A 500 -18.22 -7.88 -25.63
C SER A 500 -18.00 -8.05 -27.13
N LYS A 501 -17.91 -9.30 -27.58
CA LYS A 501 -17.84 -9.68 -29.00
C LYS A 501 -19.26 -9.90 -29.52
N TYR A 502 -19.55 -9.33 -30.68
CA TYR A 502 -20.83 -9.39 -31.36
C TYR A 502 -20.63 -10.00 -32.74
N GLN A 503 -21.42 -11.02 -33.02
CA GLN A 503 -21.36 -11.72 -34.29
C GLN A 503 -22.33 -11.08 -35.30
N PRO A 504 -22.03 -11.11 -36.61
CA PRO A 504 -22.88 -10.53 -37.65
C PRO A 504 -24.30 -11.11 -37.71
N GLU A 505 -24.47 -12.39 -37.37
CA GLU A 505 -25.77 -13.08 -37.32
C GLU A 505 -26.69 -12.59 -36.19
N ASP A 506 -26.13 -11.95 -35.16
CA ASP A 506 -26.87 -11.34 -34.06
C ASP A 506 -27.28 -9.89 -34.38
N ALA A 507 -26.80 -9.34 -35.50
CA ALA A 507 -27.14 -8.00 -35.95
C ALA A 507 -28.45 -7.97 -36.73
N LYS A 508 -29.13 -6.82 -36.72
CA LYS A 508 -30.09 -6.51 -37.79
C LYS A 508 -29.30 -6.15 -39.05
N ALA A 509 -29.51 -6.93 -40.11
CA ALA A 509 -28.86 -6.74 -41.40
C ALA A 509 -29.82 -6.14 -42.45
N SER A 510 -29.29 -5.34 -43.38
CA SER A 510 -29.96 -4.95 -44.63
C SER A 510 -28.96 -5.02 -45.77
N ASP A 511 -29.29 -5.74 -46.85
CA ASP A 511 -28.41 -5.98 -48.00
C ASP A 511 -27.03 -6.54 -47.62
N VAL A 512 -26.97 -7.31 -46.53
CA VAL A 512 -25.80 -8.08 -46.08
C VAL A 512 -26.17 -9.57 -46.11
N GLU A 513 -25.30 -10.40 -46.66
CA GLU A 513 -25.44 -11.86 -46.66
C GLU A 513 -24.49 -12.47 -45.62
N ILE A 514 -24.98 -13.43 -44.82
CA ILE A 514 -24.10 -14.21 -43.93
C ILE A 514 -23.64 -15.44 -44.69
N VAL A 515 -22.33 -15.53 -44.93
CA VAL A 515 -21.71 -16.51 -45.83
C VAL A 515 -20.83 -17.48 -45.03
N PHE A 516 -20.82 -18.74 -45.45
CA PHE A 516 -20.18 -19.86 -44.75
C PHE A 516 -19.21 -20.66 -45.65
N ASP A 517 -18.61 -20.02 -46.66
CA ASP A 517 -17.92 -20.70 -47.77
C ASP A 517 -16.39 -20.53 -47.82
N GLN A 518 -15.77 -19.90 -46.81
CA GLN A 518 -14.32 -19.71 -46.68
C GLN A 518 -13.71 -20.55 -45.53
N ASP A 519 -12.38 -20.70 -45.51
CA ASP A 519 -11.64 -21.32 -44.39
C ASP A 519 -11.01 -20.20 -43.51
N ASN A 520 -10.87 -20.41 -42.18
CA ASN A 520 -10.21 -19.53 -41.19
C ASN A 520 -10.97 -18.28 -40.63
N TYR A 521 -12.30 -18.23 -40.72
CA TYR A 521 -13.08 -17.37 -39.80
C TYR A 521 -13.25 -18.06 -38.43
N GLU A 522 -13.41 -17.29 -37.35
CA GLU A 522 -13.45 -17.85 -35.98
C GLU A 522 -14.75 -18.66 -35.79
N ASP A 523 -14.71 -19.75 -35.03
CA ASP A 523 -15.90 -20.45 -34.50
C ASP A 523 -16.93 -21.07 -35.50
N ASN A 524 -16.68 -21.10 -36.82
CA ASN A 524 -17.55 -21.72 -37.84
C ASN A 524 -18.99 -21.12 -37.93
N ASN A 525 -19.19 -19.87 -37.51
CA ASN A 525 -20.48 -19.19 -37.44
C ASN A 525 -20.82 -18.22 -38.60
N GLY A 526 -19.91 -18.08 -39.58
CA GLY A 526 -20.11 -17.32 -40.82
C GLY A 526 -19.69 -15.86 -40.71
N TYR A 527 -19.48 -15.19 -41.84
CA TYR A 527 -19.12 -13.76 -41.88
C TYR A 527 -20.13 -12.96 -42.69
N ALA A 528 -20.20 -11.65 -42.47
CA ALA A 528 -21.05 -10.74 -43.23
C ALA A 528 -20.38 -10.26 -44.53
N ASP A 529 -21.02 -10.49 -45.66
CA ASP A 529 -20.71 -9.91 -46.97
C ASP A 529 -21.69 -8.77 -47.31
N PHE A 530 -21.15 -7.55 -47.46
CA PHE A 530 -21.94 -6.34 -47.72
C PHE A 530 -22.16 -6.16 -49.23
N LEU A 531 -23.40 -6.40 -49.69
CA LEU A 531 -23.73 -6.59 -51.11
C LEU A 531 -23.78 -5.31 -51.96
N GLY A 532 -23.64 -4.13 -51.34
CA GLY A 532 -23.59 -2.85 -52.06
C GLY A 532 -23.63 -1.61 -51.17
N THR A 533 -23.63 -0.44 -51.80
CA THR A 533 -23.76 0.84 -51.08
C THR A 533 -25.10 0.91 -50.34
N GLY A 534 -25.05 1.24 -49.06
CA GLY A 534 -26.20 1.28 -48.14
C GLY A 534 -26.42 -0.01 -47.35
N SER A 535 -25.64 -1.06 -47.61
CA SER A 535 -25.71 -2.31 -46.83
C SER A 535 -25.23 -2.05 -45.40
N TYR A 536 -25.91 -2.60 -44.40
CA TYR A 536 -25.54 -2.37 -43.00
C TYR A 536 -25.78 -3.55 -42.07
N LEU A 537 -25.02 -3.57 -40.97
CA LEU A 537 -25.26 -4.34 -39.76
C LEU A 537 -25.56 -3.36 -38.61
N LEU A 538 -26.58 -3.64 -37.81
CA LEU A 538 -26.98 -2.85 -36.64
C LEU A 538 -27.14 -3.74 -35.41
N TRP A 539 -26.31 -3.50 -34.40
CA TRP A 539 -26.41 -4.13 -33.08
C TRP A 539 -27.04 -3.17 -32.07
N SER A 540 -27.78 -3.73 -31.12
CA SER A 540 -28.24 -3.01 -29.92
C SER A 540 -27.40 -3.44 -28.73
N ILE A 541 -26.72 -2.48 -28.11
CA ILE A 541 -25.80 -2.72 -27.01
C ILE A 541 -26.20 -1.87 -25.81
N THR A 542 -25.83 -2.29 -24.60
CA THR A 542 -25.99 -1.48 -23.39
C THR A 542 -24.61 -1.02 -22.93
N ALA A 543 -24.36 0.28 -22.97
CA ALA A 543 -23.17 0.89 -22.39
C ALA A 543 -23.38 1.03 -20.86
N PRO A 544 -22.65 0.27 -20.01
CA PRO A 544 -22.86 0.31 -18.57
C PRO A 544 -22.45 1.64 -17.92
N ILE A 545 -21.57 2.41 -18.57
CA ILE A 545 -21.06 3.69 -18.08
C ILE A 545 -20.92 4.69 -19.24
N SER A 546 -20.98 5.99 -18.94
CA SER A 546 -20.69 7.03 -19.92
C SER A 546 -19.17 7.18 -20.12
N THR A 547 -18.61 6.64 -21.19
CA THR A 547 -17.17 6.73 -21.50
C THR A 547 -16.91 6.61 -23.01
N TYR A 548 -15.66 6.76 -23.43
CA TYR A 548 -15.24 6.32 -24.75
C TYR A 548 -15.12 4.80 -24.79
N TYR A 549 -15.69 4.19 -25.81
CA TYR A 549 -15.60 2.79 -26.13
C TYR A 549 -14.71 2.61 -27.36
N GLU A 550 -13.84 1.61 -27.33
CA GLU A 550 -13.15 1.12 -28.51
C GLU A 550 -14.04 0.08 -29.19
N ILE A 551 -14.36 0.31 -30.46
CA ILE A 551 -15.06 -0.60 -31.34
C ILE A 551 -14.04 -1.16 -32.32
N THR A 552 -13.79 -2.47 -32.24
CA THR A 552 -12.89 -3.19 -33.14
C THR A 552 -13.70 -4.06 -34.08
N ILE A 553 -13.33 -4.10 -35.36
CA ILE A 553 -13.89 -5.04 -36.32
C ILE A 553 -12.80 -5.97 -36.82
N ARG A 554 -13.10 -7.26 -36.94
CA ARG A 554 -12.27 -8.21 -37.71
C ARG A 554 -12.82 -8.31 -39.11
N TYR A 555 -11.97 -8.06 -40.10
CA TYR A 555 -12.39 -7.93 -41.49
C TYR A 555 -11.45 -8.65 -42.45
N SER A 556 -11.95 -8.90 -43.66
CA SER A 556 -11.17 -9.32 -44.82
C SER A 556 -11.60 -8.49 -46.04
N SER A 557 -10.64 -8.05 -46.87
CA SER A 557 -10.96 -7.24 -48.05
C SER A 557 -9.86 -7.27 -49.11
N LYS A 558 -10.17 -7.63 -50.36
CA LYS A 558 -9.19 -7.60 -51.46
C LYS A 558 -8.72 -6.21 -51.92
N ASN A 559 -9.45 -5.17 -51.57
CA ASN A 559 -9.11 -3.79 -51.90
C ASN A 559 -9.33 -2.91 -50.67
N SER A 560 -8.75 -1.72 -50.63
CA SER A 560 -9.12 -0.77 -49.59
C SER A 560 -10.59 -0.37 -49.72
N ARG A 561 -11.33 -0.38 -48.61
CA ARG A 561 -12.76 -0.06 -48.52
C ARG A 561 -13.03 0.84 -47.31
N SER A 562 -14.28 1.25 -47.13
CA SER A 562 -14.70 1.94 -45.92
C SER A 562 -16.07 1.50 -45.41
N LEU A 563 -16.26 1.65 -44.10
CA LEU A 563 -17.53 1.48 -43.41
C LEU A 563 -17.77 2.70 -42.51
N ASP A 564 -18.91 3.36 -42.67
CA ASP A 564 -19.35 4.38 -41.72
C ASP A 564 -19.77 3.69 -40.42
N LEU A 565 -19.25 4.20 -39.31
CA LEU A 565 -19.65 3.83 -37.95
C LEU A 565 -20.67 4.86 -37.45
N MET A 566 -21.89 4.40 -37.18
CA MET A 566 -22.97 5.24 -36.65
C MET A 566 -23.37 4.79 -35.24
N VAL A 567 -23.67 5.77 -34.38
CA VAL A 567 -24.19 5.58 -33.01
C VAL A 567 -25.55 6.23 -32.92
N ASP A 568 -26.58 5.47 -32.56
CA ASP A 568 -27.98 5.92 -32.44
C ASP A 568 -28.56 6.59 -33.70
N GLY A 569 -27.99 6.28 -34.86
CA GLY A 569 -28.38 6.85 -36.15
C GLY A 569 -27.61 8.10 -36.56
N ASP A 570 -26.69 8.59 -35.73
CA ASP A 570 -25.78 9.68 -36.04
C ASP A 570 -24.40 9.15 -36.47
N PHE A 571 -23.76 9.79 -37.46
CA PHE A 571 -22.41 9.43 -37.90
C PHE A 571 -21.39 9.72 -36.79
N ALA A 572 -20.60 8.73 -36.39
CA ALA A 572 -19.60 8.84 -35.34
C ALA A 572 -18.16 8.85 -35.88
N ASP A 573 -17.81 7.94 -36.80
CA ASP A 573 -16.48 7.88 -37.46
C ASP A 573 -16.59 7.04 -38.76
N GLU A 574 -15.51 6.96 -39.55
CA GLU A 574 -15.37 6.07 -40.71
C GLU A 574 -14.21 5.09 -40.49
N PHE A 575 -14.49 3.79 -40.53
CA PHE A 575 -13.45 2.77 -40.67
C PHE A 575 -12.84 2.85 -42.07
N THR A 576 -11.55 3.16 -42.14
CA THR A 576 -10.77 3.02 -43.38
C THR A 576 -10.16 1.63 -43.36
N ILE A 577 -10.57 0.75 -44.27
CA ILE A 577 -10.24 -0.67 -44.25
C ILE A 577 -9.15 -0.96 -45.29
N PRO A 578 -7.91 -1.26 -44.89
CA PRO A 578 -6.85 -1.72 -45.81
C PRO A 578 -7.21 -2.99 -46.60
N ALA A 579 -6.53 -3.20 -47.73
CA ALA A 579 -6.61 -4.45 -48.45
C ALA A 579 -5.82 -5.54 -47.70
N THR A 580 -6.45 -6.66 -47.39
CA THR A 580 -5.79 -7.89 -46.96
C THR A 580 -5.17 -8.60 -48.16
N SER A 581 -4.24 -9.54 -47.90
CA SER A 581 -3.53 -10.25 -48.97
C SER A 581 -4.43 -11.21 -49.78
N SER A 582 -5.51 -11.69 -49.18
CA SER A 582 -6.53 -12.52 -49.83
C SER A 582 -7.87 -12.41 -49.09
N TRP A 583 -8.93 -13.02 -49.62
CA TRP A 583 -10.21 -13.07 -48.88
C TRP A 583 -10.15 -14.01 -47.66
N ASP A 584 -9.17 -14.91 -47.61
CA ASP A 584 -8.95 -15.85 -46.51
C ASP A 584 -8.01 -15.27 -45.42
N ASP A 585 -7.47 -14.07 -45.65
CA ASP A 585 -6.64 -13.34 -44.69
C ASP A 585 -7.47 -12.29 -43.97
N TRP A 586 -7.49 -12.38 -42.64
CA TRP A 586 -8.28 -11.52 -41.76
C TRP A 586 -7.38 -10.59 -40.96
N ASP A 587 -7.78 -9.33 -40.85
CA ASP A 587 -7.10 -8.29 -40.08
C ASP A 587 -8.11 -7.60 -39.15
N VAL A 588 -7.63 -6.71 -38.28
CA VAL A 588 -8.49 -5.94 -37.37
C VAL A 588 -8.27 -4.44 -37.53
N GLU A 589 -9.36 -3.68 -37.45
CA GLU A 589 -9.32 -2.21 -37.39
C GLU A 589 -10.15 -1.73 -36.21
N SER A 590 -9.72 -0.67 -35.52
CA SER A 590 -10.39 -0.15 -34.32
C SER A 590 -10.69 1.35 -34.41
N LYS A 591 -11.84 1.75 -33.86
CA LYS A 591 -12.29 3.14 -33.74
C LYS A 591 -12.79 3.43 -32.34
N GLN A 592 -12.68 4.69 -31.92
CA GLN A 592 -13.10 5.11 -30.59
C GLN A 592 -14.34 6.00 -30.69
N VAL A 593 -15.39 5.66 -29.94
CA VAL A 593 -16.64 6.43 -29.92
C VAL A 593 -17.06 6.72 -28.49
N TYR A 594 -17.61 7.89 -28.22
CA TYR A 594 -18.18 8.19 -26.90
C TYR A 594 -19.60 7.66 -26.82
N LEU A 595 -19.91 6.84 -25.81
CA LEU A 595 -21.26 6.38 -25.49
C LEU A 595 -21.62 6.87 -24.08
N SER A 596 -22.87 7.30 -23.91
CA SER A 596 -23.43 7.54 -22.58
C SER A 596 -23.81 6.22 -21.90
N ALA A 597 -24.02 6.20 -20.59
CA ALA A 597 -24.59 5.04 -19.93
C ALA A 597 -26.04 4.84 -20.43
N GLY A 598 -26.36 3.65 -20.91
CA GLY A 598 -27.67 3.32 -21.47
C GLY A 598 -27.60 2.45 -22.72
N ASP A 599 -28.76 2.22 -23.34
CA ASP A 599 -28.86 1.43 -24.58
C ASP A 599 -28.51 2.29 -25.80
N HIS A 600 -27.66 1.74 -26.67
CA HIS A 600 -27.17 2.37 -27.89
C HIS A 600 -27.31 1.44 -29.10
N GLY A 601 -27.58 2.00 -30.28
CA GLY A 601 -27.52 1.31 -31.56
C GLY A 601 -26.19 1.56 -32.26
N ILE A 602 -25.40 0.51 -32.52
CA ILE A 602 -24.14 0.60 -33.27
C ILE A 602 -24.34 0.05 -34.67
N MET A 603 -24.17 0.88 -35.69
CA MET A 603 -24.32 0.51 -37.10
C MET A 603 -23.00 0.62 -37.86
N LEU A 604 -22.67 -0.41 -38.64
CA LEU A 604 -21.65 -0.37 -39.67
C LEU A 604 -22.33 -0.32 -41.04
N MET A 605 -22.05 0.69 -41.86
CA MET A 605 -22.70 0.89 -43.16
C MET A 605 -21.69 1.08 -44.30
N ALA A 606 -21.86 0.33 -45.40
CA ALA A 606 -21.03 0.48 -46.59
C ALA A 606 -21.48 1.70 -47.41
N VAL A 607 -20.60 2.68 -47.63
CA VAL A 607 -20.99 3.98 -48.24
C VAL A 607 -20.49 4.21 -49.67
N ALA A 608 -19.46 3.48 -50.12
CA ALA A 608 -18.82 3.76 -51.41
C ALA A 608 -18.92 2.62 -52.43
N SER A 609 -19.09 1.36 -52.00
CA SER A 609 -19.16 0.17 -52.87
C SER A 609 -19.78 -1.02 -52.12
N THR A 610 -19.59 -2.26 -52.61
CA THR A 610 -19.69 -3.44 -51.73
C THR A 610 -18.73 -3.24 -50.53
N GLY A 611 -19.10 -3.69 -49.34
CA GLY A 611 -18.27 -3.51 -48.13
C GLY A 611 -17.16 -4.58 -48.03
N PRO A 612 -16.36 -4.59 -46.96
CA PRO A 612 -15.47 -5.71 -46.64
C PRO A 612 -16.28 -6.90 -46.10
N ASN A 613 -15.64 -8.07 -46.00
CA ASN A 613 -16.17 -9.16 -45.18
C ASN A 613 -15.92 -8.81 -43.71
N VAL A 614 -16.94 -8.90 -42.85
CA VAL A 614 -16.79 -8.67 -41.40
C VAL A 614 -17.12 -9.96 -40.66
N ASP A 615 -16.16 -10.44 -39.87
CA ASP A 615 -16.29 -11.66 -39.08
C ASP A 615 -16.92 -11.37 -37.72
N TRP A 616 -16.45 -10.34 -37.02
CA TRP A 616 -17.03 -9.91 -35.76
C TRP A 616 -16.75 -8.45 -35.46
N MET A 617 -17.57 -7.88 -34.58
CA MET A 617 -17.32 -6.59 -33.94
C MET A 617 -17.12 -6.80 -32.44
N SER A 618 -16.11 -6.20 -31.83
CA SER A 618 -15.98 -6.15 -30.37
C SER A 618 -16.13 -4.72 -29.88
N ILE A 619 -16.67 -4.57 -28.67
CA ILE A 619 -16.72 -3.29 -27.98
C ILE A 619 -16.12 -3.42 -26.59
N ARG A 620 -15.31 -2.42 -26.21
CA ARG A 620 -14.68 -2.33 -24.90
C ARG A 620 -14.80 -0.92 -24.36
N ALA A 621 -15.31 -0.78 -23.13
CA ALA A 621 -15.24 0.48 -22.40
C ALA A 621 -13.77 0.83 -22.13
N MET A 622 -13.31 2.00 -22.57
CA MET A 622 -11.98 2.47 -22.23
C MET A 622 -11.98 3.03 -20.81
N THR A 623 -11.06 2.51 -19.99
CA THR A 623 -10.90 2.86 -18.57
C THR A 623 -10.05 4.12 -18.35
N SER A 624 -9.58 4.74 -19.44
CA SER A 624 -8.86 6.03 -19.48
C SER A 624 -9.31 6.85 -20.69
N MET A 625 -9.38 8.19 -20.56
CA MET A 625 -9.74 9.05 -21.70
C MET A 625 -8.67 8.98 -22.80
N PRO A 626 -9.07 8.86 -24.09
CA PRO A 626 -8.12 8.87 -25.19
C PRO A 626 -7.44 10.25 -25.31
N VAL A 627 -6.14 10.23 -25.63
CA VAL A 627 -5.27 11.41 -25.62
C VAL A 627 -5.75 12.44 -26.66
N GLY A 628 -6.28 13.58 -26.20
CA GLY A 628 -6.49 14.78 -27.02
C GLY A 628 -7.92 15.12 -27.44
N VAL A 629 -8.96 14.41 -26.98
CA VAL A 629 -10.37 14.72 -27.34
C VAL A 629 -11.21 15.00 -26.09
N PRO A 630 -11.74 16.23 -25.88
CA PRO A 630 -12.64 16.52 -24.77
C PRO A 630 -14.03 15.92 -25.01
N PRO A 631 -14.74 15.44 -23.97
CA PRO A 631 -16.10 14.93 -24.14
C PRO A 631 -17.05 16.03 -24.67
N PRO A 632 -18.07 15.67 -25.46
CA PRO A 632 -19.03 16.65 -25.99
C PRO A 632 -19.72 17.40 -24.83
N PRO A 633 -19.94 18.72 -24.96
CA PRO A 633 -20.57 19.51 -23.90
C PRO A 633 -21.98 19.00 -23.61
N PRO A 634 -22.42 18.99 -22.33
CA PRO A 634 -23.76 18.56 -21.98
C PRO A 634 -24.81 19.43 -22.67
N PRO A 635 -25.93 18.86 -23.14
CA PRO A 635 -27.00 19.64 -23.77
C PRO A 635 -27.50 20.73 -22.80
N PRO A 636 -27.76 21.96 -23.28
CA PRO A 636 -28.10 23.09 -22.43
C PRO A 636 -29.37 22.82 -21.64
N THR A 637 -29.28 22.95 -20.32
CA THR A 637 -30.43 22.83 -19.41
C THR A 637 -31.40 23.99 -19.67
N PRO A 638 -32.72 23.73 -19.85
CA PRO A 638 -33.68 24.80 -20.08
C PRO A 638 -33.73 25.76 -18.87
N PRO A 639 -33.84 27.09 -19.09
CA PRO A 639 -33.69 28.07 -18.03
C PRO A 639 -34.84 27.98 -17.00
N PRO A 640 -34.54 28.13 -15.69
CA PRO A 640 -35.55 28.05 -14.64
C PRO A 640 -36.50 29.25 -14.67
N THR A 641 -37.79 28.98 -14.50
CA THR A 641 -38.85 29.99 -14.41
C THR A 641 -38.76 30.75 -13.07
N ARG A 642 -38.85 32.08 -13.15
CA ARG A 642 -38.62 33.04 -12.06
C ARG A 642 -39.80 33.11 -11.07
N PRO A 643 -39.57 33.09 -9.74
CA PRO A 643 -40.59 33.41 -8.74
C PRO A 643 -40.78 34.94 -8.54
N PRO A 644 -41.93 35.41 -8.00
CA PRO A 644 -42.30 36.82 -8.00
C PRO A 644 -41.61 37.65 -6.89
N THR A 645 -41.45 38.95 -7.20
CA THR A 645 -40.71 40.00 -6.49
C THR A 645 -41.44 40.55 -5.24
N PRO A 646 -40.75 40.84 -4.12
CA PRO A 646 -41.21 41.80 -3.10
C PRO A 646 -40.65 43.23 -3.30
N GLY A 647 -41.45 44.24 -2.98
CA GLY A 647 -41.21 45.67 -3.24
C GLY A 647 -40.21 46.41 -2.31
N PRO A 648 -40.01 47.74 -2.50
CA PRO A 648 -38.78 48.45 -2.14
C PRO A 648 -38.80 49.16 -0.77
N SER A 649 -37.60 49.42 -0.22
CA SER A 649 -37.37 50.39 0.87
C SER A 649 -36.12 51.26 0.57
N PRO A 650 -36.06 52.55 0.98
CA PRO A 650 -35.20 53.57 0.38
C PRO A 650 -33.81 53.73 1.03
N GLY A 651 -32.85 54.24 0.24
CA GLY A 651 -31.47 54.54 0.64
C GLY A 651 -31.21 55.97 1.19
N PRO A 652 -30.06 56.61 0.89
CA PRO A 652 -28.94 56.78 1.82
C PRO A 652 -28.60 58.24 2.17
N THR A 653 -27.72 58.48 3.15
CA THR A 653 -27.02 59.78 3.32
C THR A 653 -25.63 59.64 3.97
N ARG A 654 -24.67 60.46 3.51
CA ARG A 654 -23.20 60.40 3.72
C ARG A 654 -22.70 61.66 4.52
N PRO A 655 -21.37 61.87 4.73
CA PRO A 655 -20.61 62.07 5.99
C PRO A 655 -20.38 63.59 6.35
N PRO A 656 -19.60 64.11 7.37
CA PRO A 656 -18.11 64.00 7.51
C PRO A 656 -17.42 64.33 8.91
N THR A 657 -16.06 64.26 8.93
CA THR A 657 -15.05 65.09 9.67
C THR A 657 -14.68 64.95 11.18
N ARG A 658 -13.38 65.19 11.48
CA ARG A 658 -12.62 65.14 12.78
C ARG A 658 -12.08 66.55 13.15
N PRO A 659 -11.89 66.96 14.44
CA PRO A 659 -10.54 67.28 15.05
C PRO A 659 -10.50 67.18 16.64
N PRO A 660 -9.53 67.74 17.44
CA PRO A 660 -8.09 67.45 17.62
C PRO A 660 -7.53 67.23 19.10
N THR A 661 -6.28 66.73 19.21
CA THR A 661 -5.14 66.99 20.19
C THR A 661 -4.99 66.46 21.66
N ARG A 662 -3.91 65.65 21.85
CA ARG A 662 -2.73 65.64 22.81
C ARG A 662 -2.81 65.06 24.28
N PRO A 663 -1.66 64.73 24.98
CA PRO A 663 -1.29 63.44 25.63
C PRO A 663 -1.16 63.56 27.18
N PRO A 664 -0.44 62.75 28.03
CA PRO A 664 0.26 61.45 27.93
C PRO A 664 -0.09 60.44 29.07
N THR A 665 0.68 59.33 29.18
CA THR A 665 1.05 58.47 30.36
C THR A 665 0.70 56.97 30.28
N ARG A 666 1.71 56.15 30.56
CA ARG A 666 1.72 54.68 30.65
C ARG A 666 1.47 54.25 32.10
N PRO A 667 0.67 53.19 32.35
CA PRO A 667 1.18 52.02 33.11
C PRO A 667 0.50 50.70 32.68
N PRO A 668 0.73 49.57 33.38
CA PRO A 668 1.88 48.68 33.34
C PRO A 668 1.60 47.37 32.55
N THR A 669 2.68 46.65 32.27
CA THR A 669 2.79 45.39 31.51
C THR A 669 1.85 44.30 32.05
N LYS A 670 0.99 43.73 31.18
CA LYS A 670 0.34 42.43 31.43
C LYS A 670 1.31 41.29 31.09
N ALA A 671 1.25 40.25 31.92
CA ALA A 671 1.99 39.00 31.82
C ALA A 671 1.99 38.40 30.39
N PRO A 672 3.06 37.69 29.99
CA PRO A 672 3.15 37.09 28.66
C PRO A 672 1.99 36.12 28.45
N VAL A 673 1.29 36.32 27.34
CA VAL A 673 0.31 35.38 26.81
C VAL A 673 1.06 34.11 26.44
N ASN A 674 0.65 32.98 27.01
CA ASN A 674 1.05 31.65 26.54
C ASN A 674 0.66 31.54 25.07
N VAL A 675 1.62 31.74 24.17
CA VAL A 675 1.47 31.36 22.77
C VAL A 675 1.51 29.83 22.77
N ARG A 676 0.36 29.20 22.48
CA ARG A 676 0.33 27.76 22.21
C ARG A 676 1.30 27.47 21.07
N GLN A 677 2.21 26.51 21.29
CA GLN A 677 3.05 25.93 20.26
C GLN A 677 2.21 25.45 19.07
N PRO A 678 2.73 25.50 17.83
CA PRO A 678 2.19 24.70 16.75
C PRO A 678 2.35 23.23 17.15
N THR A 679 1.25 22.49 17.21
CA THR A 679 1.27 21.04 17.34
C THR A 679 1.97 20.49 16.10
N VAL A 680 3.20 19.98 16.25
CA VAL A 680 3.80 19.11 15.23
C VAL A 680 2.99 17.82 15.30
N LEU A 681 2.23 17.51 14.25
CA LEU A 681 1.54 16.23 14.14
C LEU A 681 2.61 15.13 14.08
N PRO A 682 2.49 14.04 14.86
CA PRO A 682 3.38 12.89 14.70
C PRO A 682 3.31 12.34 13.26
N PRO A 683 4.39 11.73 12.74
CA PRO A 683 4.46 11.20 11.38
C PRO A 683 3.36 10.20 11.02
N SER A 684 2.78 9.53 12.02
CA SER A 684 1.72 8.52 11.88
C SER A 684 0.33 9.06 11.56
N ASP A 685 0.13 10.39 11.50
CA ASP A 685 -1.19 11.00 11.25
C ASP A 685 -1.51 11.30 9.78
N PHE A 686 -0.59 11.03 8.85
CA PHE A 686 -0.81 11.31 7.42
C PHE A 686 -1.32 10.06 6.69
N GLY A 687 -2.52 10.16 6.12
CA GLY A 687 -3.01 9.15 5.20
C GLY A 687 -2.01 8.97 4.05
N ALA A 688 -1.66 7.73 3.74
CA ALA A 688 -0.75 7.38 2.66
C ALA A 688 -1.44 6.48 1.63
N VAL A 689 -1.00 6.58 0.38
CA VAL A 689 -1.37 5.68 -0.71
C VAL A 689 -0.12 5.00 -1.28
N THR A 690 -0.23 3.72 -1.61
CA THR A 690 0.75 3.07 -2.47
C THR A 690 0.51 3.52 -3.90
N VAL A 691 1.47 4.27 -4.45
CA VAL A 691 1.45 4.77 -5.82
C VAL A 691 1.83 3.67 -6.80
N LEU A 692 2.87 2.90 -6.49
CA LEU A 692 3.27 1.72 -7.25
C LEU A 692 3.72 0.60 -6.30
N SER A 693 3.04 -0.53 -6.35
CA SER A 693 3.54 -1.79 -5.84
C SER A 693 4.59 -2.37 -6.79
N THR A 694 5.32 -3.36 -6.31
CA THR A 694 6.29 -4.11 -7.14
C THR A 694 5.64 -4.63 -8.43
N GLY A 695 6.34 -4.46 -9.56
CA GLY A 695 5.86 -4.84 -10.89
C GLY A 695 4.92 -3.82 -11.54
N GLN A 696 4.43 -2.81 -10.81
CA GLN A 696 3.53 -1.80 -11.35
C GLN A 696 4.26 -0.66 -12.06
N ARG A 697 3.52 0.10 -12.87
CA ARG A 697 4.05 1.28 -13.57
C ARG A 697 3.05 2.44 -13.68
N LEU A 698 3.59 3.64 -13.89
CA LEU A 698 2.87 4.81 -14.38
C LEU A 698 3.30 5.12 -15.81
N GLU A 699 2.34 5.44 -16.66
CA GLU A 699 2.55 5.91 -18.03
C GLU A 699 2.67 7.45 -18.07
N ARG A 700 3.21 7.96 -19.18
CA ARG A 700 3.31 9.41 -19.43
C ARG A 700 1.92 10.05 -19.38
N GLY A 701 1.79 11.11 -18.59
CA GLY A 701 0.54 11.84 -18.39
C GLY A 701 -0.25 11.35 -17.17
N GLU A 702 0.11 10.22 -16.58
CA GLU A 702 -0.57 9.68 -15.40
C GLU A 702 -0.05 10.31 -14.11
N PHE A 703 -0.98 10.49 -13.18
CA PHE A 703 -0.73 11.01 -11.84
C PHE A 703 -1.57 10.26 -10.81
N VAL A 704 -0.96 9.93 -9.67
CA VAL A 704 -1.65 9.41 -8.48
C VAL A 704 -1.69 10.49 -7.42
N SER A 705 -2.85 10.69 -6.81
CA SER A 705 -3.03 11.68 -5.76
C SER A 705 -2.88 11.06 -4.37
N SER A 706 -2.29 11.80 -3.45
CA SER A 706 -2.39 11.54 -1.99
C SER A 706 -3.87 11.37 -1.57
N PRO A 707 -4.19 10.64 -0.48
CA PRO A 707 -5.56 10.38 -0.06
C PRO A 707 -6.45 11.63 0.10
N SER A 708 -5.89 12.72 0.61
CA SER A 708 -6.55 14.02 0.72
C SER A 708 -6.67 14.75 -0.62
N GLY A 709 -5.93 14.33 -1.64
CA GLY A 709 -5.75 15.05 -2.91
C GLY A 709 -4.96 16.35 -2.77
N ALA A 710 -4.24 16.57 -1.66
CA ALA A 710 -3.37 17.75 -1.47
C ALA A 710 -2.17 17.76 -2.43
N TYR A 711 -1.67 16.56 -2.73
CA TYR A 711 -0.53 16.32 -3.58
C TYR A 711 -0.85 15.25 -4.62
N LYS A 712 -0.13 15.30 -5.74
CA LYS A 712 -0.10 14.25 -6.75
C LYS A 712 1.31 14.03 -7.28
N VAL A 713 1.62 12.81 -7.67
CA VAL A 713 2.89 12.41 -8.26
C VAL A 713 2.66 11.69 -9.57
N GLY A 714 3.50 11.91 -10.57
CA GLY A 714 3.30 11.32 -11.89
C GLY A 714 4.29 11.79 -12.94
N ILE A 715 4.06 11.41 -14.19
CA ILE A 715 4.90 11.80 -15.33
C ILE A 715 4.15 12.87 -16.13
N THR A 716 4.73 14.05 -16.28
CA THR A 716 4.18 15.10 -17.14
C THR A 716 4.15 14.66 -18.61
N ASN A 717 3.32 15.32 -19.43
CA ASN A 717 3.34 15.12 -20.89
C ASN A 717 4.70 15.40 -21.55
N GLY A 718 5.56 16.20 -20.89
CA GLY A 718 6.93 16.45 -21.34
C GLY A 718 7.92 15.33 -21.00
N GLY A 719 7.49 14.30 -20.25
CA GLY A 719 8.33 13.19 -19.83
C GLY A 719 9.15 13.44 -18.56
N ASN A 720 8.79 14.47 -17.79
CA ASN A 720 9.40 14.77 -16.50
C ASN A 720 8.59 14.08 -15.39
N PHE A 721 9.24 13.33 -14.50
CA PHE A 721 8.60 12.76 -13.31
C PHE A 721 8.55 13.83 -12.22
N VAL A 722 7.36 14.14 -11.74
CA VAL A 722 7.14 15.30 -10.85
C VAL A 722 6.18 14.98 -9.72
N MET A 723 6.33 15.73 -8.63
CA MET A 723 5.32 15.90 -7.59
C MET A 723 4.75 17.31 -7.65
N GLN A 724 3.44 17.44 -7.53
CA GLN A 724 2.73 18.72 -7.59
C GLN A 724 1.73 18.86 -6.45
N ASP A 725 1.50 20.10 -6.02
CA ASP A 725 0.37 20.43 -5.14
C ASP A 725 -0.96 20.58 -5.91
N ARG A 726 -2.05 20.85 -5.18
CA ARG A 726 -3.39 21.15 -5.75
C ARG A 726 -3.41 22.30 -6.77
N GLN A 727 -2.44 23.20 -6.73
CA GLN A 727 -2.32 24.34 -7.65
C GLN A 727 -1.45 23.99 -8.87
N SER A 728 -1.04 22.72 -8.99
CA SER A 728 -0.10 22.23 -10.01
C SER A 728 1.27 22.91 -9.95
N ARG A 729 1.66 23.44 -8.79
CA ARG A 729 3.04 23.89 -8.57
C ARG A 729 3.91 22.67 -8.38
N THR A 730 4.99 22.57 -9.14
CA THR A 730 5.98 21.49 -9.02
C THR A 730 6.79 21.68 -7.74
N LEU A 731 6.77 20.66 -6.88
CA LEU A 731 7.48 20.62 -5.60
C LEU A 731 8.72 19.71 -5.66
N PHE A 732 8.67 18.71 -6.53
CA PHE A 732 9.78 17.84 -6.89
C PHE A 732 9.76 17.55 -8.38
N GLU A 733 10.91 17.43 -9.01
CA GLU A 733 11.06 16.95 -10.39
C GLU A 733 12.35 16.17 -10.61
N SER A 734 12.31 15.19 -11.51
CA SER A 734 13.48 14.39 -11.93
C SER A 734 14.39 15.12 -12.92
N GLY A 735 13.92 16.24 -13.50
CA GLY A 735 14.62 16.99 -14.54
C GLY A 735 14.70 16.26 -15.89
N THR A 736 13.84 15.27 -16.12
CA THR A 736 13.96 14.40 -17.30
C THR A 736 13.25 14.94 -18.55
N SER A 737 13.96 14.82 -19.67
CA SER A 737 13.43 14.63 -21.02
C SER A 737 12.51 13.44 -21.13
N ASP A 738 11.50 13.41 -22.02
CA ASP A 738 11.07 12.22 -22.77
C ASP A 738 10.81 10.89 -22.02
N GLY A 739 10.67 10.93 -20.69
CA GLY A 739 10.22 9.82 -19.87
C GLY A 739 8.84 9.36 -20.32
N TYR A 740 8.65 8.06 -20.38
CA TYR A 740 7.46 7.43 -20.95
C TYR A 740 6.79 6.52 -19.92
N ARG A 741 7.57 5.71 -19.20
CA ARG A 741 7.05 4.79 -18.17
C ARG A 741 7.92 4.80 -16.93
N LEU A 742 7.31 4.97 -15.77
CA LEU A 742 7.95 4.83 -14.46
C LEU A 742 7.57 3.48 -13.88
N PHE A 743 8.54 2.60 -13.66
CA PHE A 743 8.33 1.25 -13.13
C PHE A 743 8.82 1.17 -11.70
N MET A 744 8.11 0.41 -10.87
CA MET A 744 8.64 -0.13 -9.63
C MET A 744 9.07 -1.57 -9.87
N GLN A 745 10.37 -1.81 -10.05
CA GLN A 745 10.88 -3.13 -10.44
C GLN A 745 10.86 -4.13 -9.28
N SER A 746 10.91 -5.42 -9.60
CA SER A 746 10.96 -6.54 -8.65
C SER A 746 12.16 -6.53 -7.70
N ASP A 747 13.28 -5.94 -8.12
CA ASP A 747 14.49 -5.74 -7.31
C ASP A 747 14.38 -4.58 -6.31
N GLY A 748 13.26 -3.86 -6.32
CA GLY A 748 13.01 -2.70 -5.48
C GLY A 748 13.43 -1.37 -6.08
N ASN A 749 13.97 -1.35 -7.30
CA ASN A 749 14.41 -0.13 -7.95
C ASN A 749 13.26 0.55 -8.72
N MET A 750 13.01 1.82 -8.43
CA MET A 750 12.13 2.64 -9.25
C MET A 750 12.90 3.28 -10.42
N ILE A 751 12.42 3.08 -11.66
CA ILE A 751 13.09 3.53 -12.90
C ILE A 751 12.12 4.20 -13.87
N LEU A 752 12.47 5.40 -14.34
CA LEU A 752 11.79 6.08 -15.44
C LEU A 752 12.48 5.75 -16.75
N ARG A 753 11.76 5.24 -17.74
CA ARG A 753 12.28 4.86 -19.07
C ARG A 753 11.66 5.68 -20.17
N SER A 754 12.40 5.89 -21.27
CA SER A 754 11.85 6.45 -22.51
C SER A 754 11.05 5.41 -23.28
N GLN A 755 10.37 5.83 -24.35
CA GLN A 755 9.61 4.93 -25.22
C GLN A 755 10.48 3.84 -25.88
N GLY A 756 11.78 4.12 -26.08
CA GLY A 756 12.75 3.15 -26.59
C GLY A 756 13.35 2.23 -25.52
N GLY A 757 12.80 2.21 -24.30
CA GLY A 757 13.24 1.37 -23.18
C GLY A 757 14.44 1.89 -22.39
N GLY A 758 15.09 2.98 -22.84
CA GLY A 758 16.28 3.53 -22.19
C GLY A 758 15.97 4.25 -20.88
N ALA A 759 16.75 3.98 -19.83
CA ALA A 759 16.63 4.64 -18.53
C ALA A 759 16.87 6.16 -18.63
N ARG A 760 15.97 6.95 -18.02
CA ARG A 760 16.04 8.42 -17.90
C ARG A 760 16.30 8.87 -16.47
N TRP A 761 15.76 8.13 -15.50
CA TRP A 761 15.99 8.39 -14.09
C TRP A 761 15.89 7.08 -13.32
N VAL A 762 16.68 6.94 -12.25
CA VAL A 762 16.69 5.77 -11.37
C VAL A 762 16.75 6.22 -9.92
N SER A 763 15.98 5.56 -9.07
CA SER A 763 16.01 5.79 -7.62
C SER A 763 17.25 5.20 -6.94
N ARG A 764 17.90 4.19 -7.57
CA ARG A 764 19.06 3.44 -7.05
C ARG A 764 18.73 2.71 -5.75
N THR A 765 17.54 2.11 -5.71
CA THR A 765 17.04 1.32 -4.57
C THR A 765 17.00 -0.18 -4.87
N TYR A 766 17.74 -0.62 -5.91
CA TYR A 766 17.98 -2.03 -6.19
C TYR A 766 18.52 -2.75 -4.94
N ASP A 767 18.17 -4.03 -4.78
CA ASP A 767 18.36 -4.87 -3.57
C ASP A 767 17.27 -4.77 -2.49
N ASN A 768 16.15 -4.09 -2.78
CA ASN A 768 14.99 -4.00 -1.88
C ASN A 768 13.77 -4.70 -2.49
N ARG A 769 13.90 -6.01 -2.75
CA ARG A 769 12.84 -6.81 -3.39
C ARG A 769 11.49 -6.63 -2.70
N GLY A 770 10.42 -6.52 -3.50
CA GLY A 770 9.08 -6.28 -2.98
C GLY A 770 8.82 -4.84 -2.53
N ALA A 771 9.77 -3.90 -2.74
CA ALA A 771 9.54 -2.52 -2.35
C ALA A 771 8.37 -1.89 -3.12
N SER A 772 7.77 -0.89 -2.48
CA SER A 772 6.67 -0.10 -3.03
C SER A 772 7.00 1.39 -2.98
N PHE A 773 6.43 2.16 -3.91
CA PHE A 773 6.50 3.62 -3.93
C PHE A 773 5.20 4.20 -3.35
N THR A 774 5.30 5.10 -2.38
CA THR A 774 4.16 5.66 -1.65
C THR A 774 4.15 7.19 -1.71
N LEU A 775 2.95 7.78 -1.58
CA LEU A 775 2.73 9.22 -1.42
C LEU A 775 1.75 9.45 -0.27
N ASP A 776 2.05 10.39 0.62
CA ASP A 776 1.15 10.73 1.73
C ASP A 776 0.63 12.17 1.72
N ASP A 777 -0.33 12.42 2.60
CA ASP A 777 -1.04 13.69 2.78
C ASP A 777 -0.19 14.82 3.34
N GLY A 778 1.01 14.53 3.87
CA GLY A 778 1.99 15.54 4.21
C GLY A 778 2.91 15.88 3.05
N GLY A 779 2.73 15.23 1.89
CA GLY A 779 3.53 15.47 0.69
C GLY A 779 4.90 14.79 0.72
N GLN A 780 5.08 13.75 1.55
CA GLN A 780 6.27 12.90 1.43
C GLN A 780 6.03 11.79 0.40
N MET A 781 7.07 11.53 -0.39
CA MET A 781 7.15 10.44 -1.34
C MET A 781 8.27 9.49 -0.91
N SER A 782 7.95 8.21 -0.79
CA SER A 782 8.87 7.22 -0.20
C SER A 782 8.95 5.95 -1.03
N ILE A 783 10.13 5.34 -1.09
CA ILE A 783 10.25 3.92 -1.47
C ILE A 783 10.42 3.14 -0.18
N VAL A 784 9.48 2.24 0.08
CA VAL A 784 9.39 1.43 1.28
C VAL A 784 9.72 -0.01 0.92
N SER A 785 10.79 -0.53 1.52
CA SER A 785 11.19 -1.93 1.38
C SER A 785 10.13 -2.85 2.00
N ALA A 786 9.85 -3.98 1.36
CA ALA A 786 9.06 -5.04 1.97
C ALA A 786 9.75 -5.60 3.23
N ILE A 787 11.07 -5.48 3.31
CA ILE A 787 11.86 -5.89 4.46
C ILE A 787 11.71 -4.83 5.56
N HIS A 788 10.98 -5.20 6.63
CA HIS A 788 10.76 -4.41 7.85
C HIS A 788 10.14 -3.01 7.64
N GLY A 789 9.56 -2.74 6.48
CA GLY A 789 8.98 -1.41 6.16
C GLY A 789 10.02 -0.29 6.09
N ALA A 790 11.29 -0.63 5.83
CA ALA A 790 12.38 0.33 5.81
C ALA A 790 12.20 1.35 4.68
N VAL A 791 12.20 2.65 4.99
CA VAL A 791 12.22 3.71 3.96
C VAL A 791 13.64 3.81 3.40
N VAL A 792 13.81 3.45 2.14
CA VAL A 792 15.11 3.39 1.46
C VAL A 792 15.33 4.54 0.48
N TRP A 793 14.29 5.36 0.28
CA TRP A 793 14.35 6.60 -0.49
C TRP A 793 13.22 7.51 -0.02
N LEU A 794 13.50 8.79 0.23
CA LEU A 794 12.53 9.78 0.67
C LEU A 794 12.71 11.13 -0.03
N ALA A 795 11.65 11.69 -0.62
CA ALA A 795 11.61 13.03 -1.20
C ALA A 795 10.25 13.73 -0.95
N GLY A 796 10.06 14.92 -1.53
CA GLY A 796 8.83 15.70 -1.41
C GLY A 796 8.96 16.87 -0.42
N GLU A 797 7.92 17.09 0.38
CA GLU A 797 7.84 18.17 1.36
C GLU A 797 8.36 17.75 2.76
N PRO A 798 9.05 18.65 3.48
CA PRO A 798 9.35 18.43 4.88
C PRO A 798 8.07 18.50 5.74
N ARG A 799 8.03 17.74 6.85
CA ARG A 799 6.88 17.71 7.76
C ARG A 799 6.72 18.98 8.59
N GLY A 800 7.74 19.83 8.63
CA GLY A 800 7.73 21.04 9.42
C GLY A 800 8.46 22.19 8.74
N ILE A 801 8.26 23.36 9.32
CA ILE A 801 8.87 24.62 8.88
C ILE A 801 9.68 25.15 10.05
N TYR A 802 10.94 25.48 9.80
CA TYR A 802 11.77 26.12 10.80
C TYR A 802 11.27 27.55 11.06
N ASN A 803 10.62 27.75 12.21
CA ASN A 803 10.06 29.03 12.65
C ASN A 803 10.84 29.63 13.85
N GLY A 804 12.07 29.15 14.07
CA GLY A 804 12.85 29.41 15.28
C GLY A 804 12.82 28.21 16.26
N PRO A 805 13.57 28.29 17.36
CA PRO A 805 13.83 27.14 18.23
C PRO A 805 12.56 26.63 18.94
N PRO A 806 12.37 25.30 19.05
CA PRO A 806 11.41 24.73 19.98
C PRO A 806 11.83 24.97 21.43
N ASN A 807 10.88 24.91 22.38
CA ASN A 807 11.05 25.30 23.80
C ASN A 807 12.03 24.42 24.62
N SER A 808 12.77 23.48 24.03
CA SER A 808 13.70 22.58 24.73
C SER A 808 15.08 22.57 24.06
N GLY A 809 16.08 23.18 24.71
CA GLY A 809 17.48 23.17 24.29
C GLY A 809 18.32 22.11 25.03
N VAL A 810 19.56 21.95 24.59
CA VAL A 810 20.59 21.14 25.27
C VAL A 810 21.10 21.91 26.47
N ALA A 811 21.15 21.27 27.64
CA ALA A 811 21.73 21.84 28.86
C ALA A 811 23.17 21.33 29.04
N TYR A 812 24.04 22.18 29.61
CA TYR A 812 25.40 21.78 29.96
C TYR A 812 25.51 21.35 31.43
N PRO A 813 26.39 20.39 31.75
CA PRO A 813 27.19 19.59 30.82
C PRO A 813 26.34 18.60 29.99
N ALA A 814 26.63 18.48 28.71
CA ALA A 814 25.88 17.63 27.78
C ALA A 814 26.72 16.41 27.37
N ARG A 815 26.15 15.22 27.52
CA ARG A 815 26.73 13.97 27.04
C ARG A 815 26.40 13.75 25.56
N GLY A 816 27.41 13.94 24.72
CA GLY A 816 27.34 13.73 23.28
C GLY A 816 27.97 12.41 22.84
N ILE A 817 27.42 11.75 21.82
CA ILE A 817 28.02 10.57 21.20
C ILE A 817 27.97 10.67 19.68
N PHE A 818 29.06 10.34 18.99
CA PHE A 818 29.05 10.30 17.52
C PHE A 818 28.36 9.04 17.01
N TYR A 819 27.56 9.20 15.96
CA TYR A 819 26.66 8.17 15.45
C TYR A 819 26.78 8.05 13.93
N TYR A 820 26.75 6.83 13.41
CA TYR A 820 27.05 6.51 12.00
C TYR A 820 25.82 5.87 11.33
N PRO A 821 25.06 6.62 10.52
CA PRO A 821 23.75 6.18 10.01
C PRO A 821 23.81 5.32 8.73
N TRP A 822 24.98 4.88 8.29
CA TRP A 822 25.16 4.30 6.94
C TRP A 822 25.45 2.80 6.90
N TYR A 823 24.88 1.99 7.79
CA TYR A 823 24.97 0.53 7.61
C TYR A 823 23.96 0.03 6.58
N PRO A 824 24.31 -0.96 5.72
CA PRO A 824 25.45 -1.88 5.83
C PRO A 824 26.79 -1.43 5.21
N GLN A 825 26.91 -0.21 4.69
CA GLN A 825 28.01 0.23 3.82
C GLN A 825 29.42 0.05 4.42
N THR A 826 29.55 0.09 5.77
CA THR A 826 30.84 0.00 6.46
C THR A 826 31.01 -1.24 7.32
N TRP A 827 30.20 -2.29 7.12
CA TRP A 827 30.49 -3.60 7.75
C TRP A 827 31.80 -4.21 7.24
N THR A 828 32.17 -3.92 5.99
CA THR A 828 33.45 -4.31 5.42
C THR A 828 34.26 -3.07 5.04
N VAL A 829 35.56 -3.09 5.33
CA VAL A 829 36.52 -2.07 4.90
C VAL A 829 37.58 -2.77 4.07
N ASN A 830 37.71 -2.38 2.79
CA ASN A 830 38.65 -3.02 1.85
C ASN A 830 38.51 -4.56 1.78
N GLY A 831 37.26 -5.05 1.84
CA GLY A 831 36.93 -6.48 1.81
C GLY A 831 37.19 -7.23 3.13
N GLN A 832 37.62 -6.55 4.20
CA GLN A 832 37.76 -7.12 5.53
C GLN A 832 36.56 -6.75 6.40
N LEU A 833 35.94 -7.75 7.01
CA LEU A 833 34.81 -7.57 7.93
C LEU A 833 35.26 -6.87 9.22
N ALA A 834 34.38 -6.06 9.81
CA ALA A 834 34.61 -5.43 11.11
C ALA A 834 35.03 -6.45 12.19
N HIS A 835 35.98 -6.05 13.05
CA HIS A 835 36.54 -6.94 14.08
C HIS A 835 35.56 -7.28 15.20
N TYR A 836 34.55 -6.43 15.40
CA TYR A 836 33.54 -6.59 16.44
C TYR A 836 32.15 -6.67 15.83
N GLU A 837 31.36 -7.61 16.30
CA GLU A 837 29.99 -7.86 15.87
C GLU A 837 29.02 -7.29 16.92
N PRO A 838 27.99 -6.52 16.54
CA PRO A 838 26.94 -6.11 17.46
C PRO A 838 26.14 -7.29 17.99
N SER A 839 25.56 -7.18 19.18
CA SER A 839 24.70 -8.22 19.76
C SER A 839 23.46 -8.49 18.92
N ILE A 840 22.94 -7.47 18.23
CA ILE A 840 21.80 -7.60 17.31
C ILE A 840 22.20 -8.11 15.91
N GLY A 841 23.48 -8.49 15.72
CA GLY A 841 24.03 -8.94 14.45
C GLY A 841 24.38 -7.79 13.49
N TYR A 842 24.80 -8.14 12.28
CA TYR A 842 24.99 -7.16 11.20
C TYR A 842 23.65 -6.68 10.65
N TYR A 843 23.48 -5.37 10.53
CA TYR A 843 22.18 -4.76 10.26
C TYR A 843 22.21 -3.69 9.18
N SER A 844 21.03 -3.24 8.75
CA SER A 844 20.84 -2.02 7.96
C SER A 844 20.40 -0.87 8.86
N SER A 845 21.00 0.31 8.71
CA SER A 845 20.61 1.51 9.45
C SER A 845 19.27 2.12 9.01
N SER A 846 18.68 1.60 7.93
CA SER A 846 17.33 1.96 7.47
C SER A 846 16.23 1.15 8.15
N ASP A 847 16.60 0.07 8.86
CA ASP A 847 15.65 -0.81 9.52
C ASP A 847 15.06 -0.12 10.78
N PRO A 848 13.73 0.05 10.87
CA PRO A 848 13.10 0.61 12.05
C PRO A 848 13.44 -0.15 13.34
N PHE A 849 13.60 -1.48 13.31
CA PHE A 849 13.97 -2.27 14.49
C PHE A 849 15.34 -1.87 15.04
N VAL A 850 16.31 -1.65 14.16
CA VAL A 850 17.66 -1.21 14.54
C VAL A 850 17.60 0.17 15.18
N VAL A 851 16.79 1.07 14.61
CA VAL A 851 16.57 2.39 15.19
C VAL A 851 16.00 2.28 16.60
N GLU A 852 14.99 1.44 16.83
CA GLU A 852 14.43 1.22 18.16
C GLU A 852 15.47 0.71 19.16
N ASN A 853 16.25 -0.30 18.77
CA ASN A 853 17.29 -0.86 19.64
C ASN A 853 18.39 0.16 19.97
N HIS A 854 18.75 1.00 19.01
CA HIS A 854 19.71 2.07 19.24
C HIS A 854 19.15 3.14 20.16
N LEU A 855 17.88 3.52 20.00
CA LEU A 855 17.21 4.48 20.90
C LEU A 855 17.13 3.93 22.34
N ASP A 856 16.85 2.64 22.53
CA ASP A 856 16.92 1.97 23.84
C ASP A 856 18.32 2.10 24.45
N SER A 857 19.34 1.81 23.65
CA SER A 857 20.74 1.83 24.09
C SER A 857 21.20 3.24 24.47
N LEU A 858 20.80 4.25 23.69
CA LEU A 858 21.14 5.65 23.93
C LEU A 858 20.44 6.21 25.18
N ASP A 859 19.15 5.90 25.37
CA ASP A 859 18.41 6.28 26.58
C ASP A 859 18.93 5.56 27.83
N TYR A 860 19.23 4.27 27.71
CA TYR A 860 19.85 3.49 28.78
C TYR A 860 21.18 4.13 29.21
N ALA A 861 22.05 4.47 28.25
CA ALA A 861 23.35 5.09 28.50
C ALA A 861 23.30 6.59 28.90
N LYS A 862 22.09 7.17 29.02
CA LYS A 862 21.86 8.56 29.42
C LYS A 862 22.55 9.55 28.49
N ILE A 863 22.41 9.33 27.18
CA ILE A 863 22.93 10.22 26.15
C ILE A 863 21.97 11.40 25.96
N ASP A 864 22.50 12.63 26.02
CA ASP A 864 21.73 13.85 25.79
C ASP A 864 21.67 14.20 24.30
N VAL A 865 22.77 14.01 23.57
CA VAL A 865 22.91 14.39 22.16
C VAL A 865 23.59 13.30 21.34
N SER A 866 22.92 12.81 20.30
CA SER A 866 23.51 11.98 19.25
C SER A 866 23.95 12.87 18.08
N ILE A 867 25.23 12.76 17.72
CA ILE A 867 25.90 13.59 16.70
C ILE A 867 26.11 12.71 15.46
N ALA A 868 25.15 12.75 14.54
CA ALA A 868 25.14 11.87 13.38
C ALA A 868 26.10 12.37 12.29
N SER A 869 26.99 11.52 11.82
CA SER A 869 27.90 11.87 10.73
C SER A 869 27.15 12.07 9.40
N TRP A 870 27.61 13.05 8.62
CA TRP A 870 26.95 13.53 7.41
C TRP A 870 27.94 14.12 6.39
N TRP A 871 27.79 13.72 5.12
CA TRP A 871 28.65 14.08 4.00
C TRP A 871 28.00 15.13 3.09
N GLY A 872 27.34 16.13 3.68
CA GLY A 872 26.67 17.19 2.93
C GLY A 872 25.34 16.76 2.30
N ILE A 873 24.79 17.60 1.42
CA ILE A 873 23.48 17.36 0.79
C ILE A 873 23.51 16.06 -0.01
N ASP A 874 22.97 15.00 0.59
CA ASP A 874 23.09 13.64 0.08
C ASP A 874 21.82 13.13 -0.64
N THR A 875 21.92 11.88 -1.11
CA THR A 875 20.87 10.96 -1.50
C THR A 875 19.66 10.95 -0.55
N ASN A 876 18.54 10.55 -1.14
CA ASN A 876 17.26 10.42 -0.44
C ASN A 876 17.28 9.35 0.67
N LEU A 877 18.30 8.47 0.72
CA LEU A 877 18.44 7.41 1.71
C LEU A 877 18.92 7.94 3.07
N GLU A 878 19.94 8.81 3.11
CA GLU A 878 20.41 9.40 4.36
C GLU A 878 19.33 10.30 5.00
N ARG A 879 18.60 11.04 4.17
CA ARG A 879 17.44 11.82 4.62
C ARG A 879 16.40 10.93 5.32
N ALA A 880 16.06 9.79 4.71
CA ALA A 880 15.13 8.83 5.30
C ALA A 880 15.65 8.29 6.65
N ARG A 881 16.92 7.90 6.71
CA ARG A 881 17.57 7.36 7.91
C ARG A 881 17.60 8.34 9.08
N LEU A 882 17.90 9.62 8.82
CA LEU A 882 17.95 10.64 9.87
C LEU A 882 16.56 11.02 10.39
N LEU A 883 15.57 11.17 9.49
CA LEU A 883 14.20 11.47 9.90
C LEU A 883 13.60 10.34 10.73
N LEU A 884 13.77 9.08 10.30
CA LEU A 884 13.27 7.91 11.05
C LEU A 884 13.73 7.92 12.51
N ARG A 885 14.98 8.26 12.78
CA ARG A 885 15.52 8.34 14.15
C ARG A 885 14.86 9.42 14.98
N MET A 886 14.74 10.61 14.42
CA MET A 886 14.14 11.75 15.11
C MET A 886 12.64 11.55 15.35
N ASP A 887 11.93 11.02 14.36
CA ASP A 887 10.52 10.66 14.43
C ASP A 887 10.28 9.65 15.57
N ARG A 888 11.00 8.52 15.58
CA ARG A 888 10.92 7.51 16.65
C ARG A 888 11.33 8.04 18.02
N THR A 889 12.30 8.95 18.08
CA THR A 889 12.70 9.61 19.34
C THR A 889 11.52 10.33 20.00
N ILE A 890 10.73 11.07 19.21
CA ILE A 890 9.57 11.82 19.70
C ILE A 890 8.39 10.90 20.00
N GLU A 891 8.12 9.91 19.15
CA GLU A 891 7.06 8.92 19.38
C GLU A 891 7.26 8.16 20.70
N ARG A 892 8.52 7.94 21.08
CA ARG A 892 8.90 7.32 22.35
C ARG A 892 8.97 8.28 23.54
N GLY A 893 8.80 9.58 23.31
CA GLY A 893 8.89 10.58 24.35
C GLY A 893 10.28 10.69 24.99
N LEU A 894 11.35 10.41 24.25
CA LEU A 894 12.72 10.50 24.74
C LEU A 894 13.21 11.96 24.73
N ASP A 895 14.04 12.33 25.71
CA ASP A 895 14.67 13.66 25.79
C ASP A 895 15.90 13.80 24.87
N LEU A 896 16.38 12.68 24.30
CA LEU A 896 17.52 12.62 23.38
C LEU A 896 17.38 13.64 22.25
N LYS A 897 18.48 14.35 21.96
CA LYS A 897 18.58 15.26 20.80
C LYS A 897 19.48 14.70 19.72
N TRP A 898 19.24 15.13 18.49
CA TRP A 898 20.01 14.81 17.30
C TRP A 898 20.64 16.07 16.70
N THR A 899 21.85 15.95 16.21
CA THR A 899 22.54 16.97 15.41
C THR A 899 23.48 16.27 14.42
N ILE A 900 24.20 17.06 13.64
CA ILE A 900 25.06 16.58 12.56
C ILE A 900 26.53 16.84 12.89
N TYR A 901 27.37 15.87 12.54
CA TYR A 901 28.80 16.02 12.36
C TYR A 901 29.10 16.15 10.86
N TYR A 902 29.44 17.36 10.43
CA TYR A 902 29.66 17.70 9.04
C TYR A 902 31.07 17.28 8.60
N GLU A 903 31.16 16.23 7.79
CA GLU A 903 32.42 15.58 7.37
C GLU A 903 33.06 16.25 6.14
N ASP A 904 32.23 16.77 5.23
CA ASP A 904 32.66 17.33 3.94
C ASP A 904 33.64 18.50 4.07
N GLU A 905 33.63 19.18 5.20
CA GLU A 905 34.55 20.29 5.48
C GLU A 905 36.01 19.82 5.43
N MET A 906 36.30 18.63 5.97
CA MET A 906 37.63 18.03 5.90
C MET A 906 38.00 17.62 4.47
N ALA A 907 37.03 17.12 3.70
CA ALA A 907 37.29 16.50 2.40
C ALA A 907 37.33 17.51 1.25
N LEU A 908 36.54 18.59 1.31
CA LEU A 908 36.17 19.40 0.15
C LEU A 908 36.49 20.90 0.27
N ASP A 909 36.81 21.43 1.46
CA ASP A 909 37.02 22.87 1.69
C ASP A 909 35.89 23.76 1.10
N PRO A 910 34.62 23.57 1.50
CA PRO A 910 33.46 24.16 0.86
C PRO A 910 33.42 25.69 0.97
N SER A 911 32.95 26.36 -0.09
CA SER A 911 32.77 27.82 -0.07
C SER A 911 31.68 28.25 0.92
N PRO A 912 31.69 29.51 1.43
CA PRO A 912 30.60 30.01 2.27
C PRO A 912 29.20 29.96 1.61
N ALA A 913 29.14 29.98 0.27
CA ALA A 913 27.88 29.81 -0.45
C ALA A 913 27.38 28.36 -0.36
N GLN A 914 28.25 27.38 -0.57
CA GLN A 914 27.92 25.95 -0.41
C GLN A 914 27.49 25.65 1.02
N LEU A 915 28.26 26.11 2.01
CA LEU A 915 27.91 25.95 3.42
C LEU A 915 26.54 26.54 3.75
N ARG A 916 26.19 27.69 3.16
CA ARG A 916 24.87 28.28 3.35
C ARG A 916 23.76 27.41 2.75
N GLU A 917 23.97 26.85 1.56
CA GLU A 917 23.02 25.92 0.95
C GLU A 917 22.81 24.67 1.82
N ASP A 918 23.88 24.10 2.37
CA ASP A 918 23.83 22.93 3.25
C ASP A 918 23.09 23.24 4.56
N LEU A 919 23.37 24.39 5.17
CA LEU A 919 22.67 24.85 6.37
C LEU A 919 21.18 25.10 6.10
N GLU A 920 20.82 25.69 4.95
CA GLU A 920 19.41 25.86 4.57
C GLU A 920 18.72 24.51 4.29
N TYR A 921 19.44 23.55 3.72
CA TYR A 921 18.95 22.18 3.56
C TYR A 921 18.68 21.52 4.92
N LEU A 922 19.60 21.64 5.89
CA LEU A 922 19.39 21.12 7.24
C LEU A 922 18.20 21.80 7.94
N LYS A 923 18.03 23.12 7.79
CA LYS A 923 16.82 23.83 8.28
C LYS A 923 15.55 23.31 7.64
N LYS A 924 15.56 23.06 6.33
CA LYS A 924 14.39 22.57 5.60
C LYS A 924 13.98 21.19 6.11
N TRP A 925 14.92 20.27 6.29
CA TRP A 925 14.58 18.86 6.52
C TRP A 925 14.62 18.43 7.98
N PHE A 926 15.45 19.04 8.82
CA PHE A 926 15.78 18.47 10.12
C PHE A 926 15.73 19.47 11.28
N ALA A 927 16.26 20.68 11.12
CA ALA A 927 16.47 21.58 12.28
C ALA A 927 15.18 22.11 12.92
N TRP A 928 14.04 22.04 12.20
CA TRP A 928 12.72 22.33 12.77
C TRP A 928 12.20 21.22 13.68
N HIS A 929 12.77 20.01 13.58
CA HIS A 929 12.28 18.83 14.28
C HIS A 929 12.45 19.00 15.80
N PRO A 930 11.47 18.64 16.64
CA PRO A 930 11.57 18.80 18.10
C PRO A 930 12.73 18.03 18.76
N ALA A 931 13.19 16.96 18.11
CA ALA A 931 14.36 16.19 18.51
C ALA A 931 15.69 16.82 18.06
N TRP A 932 15.70 17.90 17.28
CA TRP A 932 16.95 18.55 16.88
C TRP A 932 17.57 19.36 18.04
N ALA A 933 18.88 19.26 18.22
CA ALA A 933 19.62 19.94 19.28
C ALA A 933 19.67 21.46 19.06
N HIS A 934 19.39 22.22 20.12
CA HIS A 934 19.47 23.68 20.14
C HIS A 934 20.24 24.18 21.36
N VAL A 935 21.07 25.21 21.20
CA VAL A 935 21.74 25.94 22.29
C VAL A 935 21.51 27.43 22.08
N ASP A 936 21.12 28.15 23.13
CA ASP A 936 20.76 29.58 23.07
C ASP A 936 19.74 29.92 21.97
N GLY A 937 18.83 28.99 21.70
CA GLY A 937 17.81 29.14 20.66
C GLY A 937 18.32 29.00 19.23
N LYS A 938 19.58 28.57 19.03
CA LYS A 938 20.14 28.27 17.72
C LYS A 938 20.29 26.76 17.51
N PRO A 939 19.96 26.22 16.32
CA PRO A 939 20.23 24.83 16.00
C PRO A 939 21.73 24.55 16.03
N VAL A 940 22.10 23.41 16.61
CA VAL A 940 23.50 23.00 16.78
C VAL A 940 24.00 22.29 15.54
N ILE A 941 25.28 22.49 15.21
CA ILE A 941 26.02 21.70 14.23
C ILE A 941 27.49 21.52 14.65
N PHE A 942 28.03 20.31 14.50
CA PHE A 942 29.43 19.98 14.74
C PHE A 942 30.18 19.87 13.43
N ILE A 943 31.41 20.40 13.38
CA ILE A 943 32.21 20.46 12.15
C ILE A 943 33.48 19.62 12.30
N TRP A 944 33.67 18.64 11.40
CA TRP A 944 34.94 17.93 11.28
C TRP A 944 35.86 18.68 10.31
N ASN A 945 36.99 19.20 10.81
CA ASN A 945 37.89 20.03 10.01
C ASN A 945 39.38 19.78 10.27
N GLU A 946 40.21 20.22 9.30
CA GLU A 946 41.64 20.47 9.49
C GLU A 946 41.94 21.89 10.00
N ALA A 947 43.15 22.08 10.51
CA ALA A 947 43.55 23.08 11.49
C ALA A 947 43.72 24.54 11.00
N GLN A 948 42.65 25.29 10.66
CA GLN A 948 42.80 26.69 10.23
C GLN A 948 41.68 27.65 10.66
N CYS A 949 42.04 28.89 11.02
CA CYS A 949 41.10 29.97 11.34
C CYS A 949 40.18 30.36 10.16
N GLU A 950 40.61 30.05 8.94
CA GLU A 950 39.83 30.29 7.73
C GLU A 950 38.54 29.47 7.70
N VAL A 951 38.58 28.23 8.19
CA VAL A 951 37.40 27.36 8.35
C VAL A 951 36.35 28.07 9.20
N VAL A 952 36.75 28.54 10.39
CA VAL A 952 35.88 29.26 11.31
C VAL A 952 35.28 30.49 10.64
N ARG A 953 36.10 31.25 9.90
CA ARG A 953 35.64 32.44 9.18
C ARG A 953 34.55 32.09 8.17
N ARG A 954 34.74 31.05 7.34
CA ARG A 954 33.75 30.59 6.35
C ARG A 954 32.45 30.13 7.00
N TRP A 955 32.53 29.34 8.06
CA TRP A 955 31.37 28.81 8.78
C TRP A 955 30.56 29.90 9.50
N MET A 956 31.24 30.86 10.13
CA MET A 956 30.55 31.99 10.78
C MET A 956 29.96 32.96 9.76
N GLU A 957 30.58 33.13 8.59
CA GLU A 957 30.00 33.89 7.46
C GLU A 957 28.78 33.19 6.86
N ALA A 958 28.83 31.87 6.68
CA ALA A 958 27.75 31.08 6.11
C ALA A 958 26.54 30.99 7.05
N SER A 959 26.78 30.73 8.34
CA SER A 959 25.73 30.60 9.37
C SER A 959 25.04 31.91 9.70
N ASN A 960 25.70 33.06 9.49
CA ASN A 960 25.14 34.39 9.70
C ASN A 960 24.53 34.59 11.12
N GLY A 961 25.08 33.87 12.12
CA GLY A 961 24.59 33.91 13.51
C GLY A 961 23.29 33.13 13.76
N GLU A 962 22.76 32.43 12.77
CA GLU A 962 21.51 31.66 12.87
C GLU A 962 21.71 30.21 13.37
N TRP A 963 22.97 29.78 13.48
CA TRP A 963 23.38 28.44 13.96
C TRP A 963 24.33 28.55 15.14
N TYR A 964 24.32 27.53 15.99
CA TYR A 964 25.33 27.32 17.02
C TYR A 964 26.42 26.41 16.46
N VAL A 965 27.51 27.03 15.98
CA VAL A 965 28.56 26.34 15.25
C VAL A 965 29.61 25.81 16.23
N ILE A 966 29.90 24.51 16.16
CA ILE A 966 30.89 23.84 17.02
C ILE A 966 32.01 23.24 16.16
N THR A 967 33.15 23.92 16.08
CA THR A 967 34.27 23.46 15.25
C THR A 967 35.25 22.59 16.01
N LYS A 968 35.87 21.62 15.34
CA LYS A 968 36.94 20.83 15.93
C LYS A 968 38.16 21.70 16.18
N LEU A 969 38.77 21.55 17.37
CA LEU A 969 39.91 22.36 17.78
C LEU A 969 41.17 22.07 16.96
N PHE A 970 42.04 23.07 16.91
CA PHE A 970 43.34 23.02 16.25
C PHE A 970 44.38 23.94 16.91
N GLY A 971 45.65 23.89 16.49
CA GLY A 971 46.70 24.74 17.07
C GLY A 971 46.35 26.23 17.01
N ASN A 972 46.49 26.95 18.14
CA ASN A 972 46.19 28.38 18.28
C ASN A 972 44.74 28.79 17.95
N TYR A 973 43.77 27.87 18.06
CA TYR A 973 42.35 28.14 17.79
C TYR A 973 41.77 29.37 18.52
N ARG A 974 42.26 29.65 19.73
CA ARG A 974 41.85 30.83 20.54
C ARG A 974 42.34 32.16 19.97
N GLU A 975 43.31 32.14 19.07
CA GLU A 975 43.89 33.34 18.45
C GLU A 975 43.19 33.71 17.13
N CYS A 976 42.22 32.90 16.68
CA CYS A 976 41.47 33.21 15.47
C CYS A 976 40.68 34.53 15.63
N PRO A 977 40.75 35.46 14.66
CA PRO A 977 40.04 36.74 14.74
C PRO A 977 38.52 36.59 14.83
N VAL A 978 38.00 35.51 14.25
CA VAL A 978 36.61 35.07 14.36
C VAL A 978 36.62 33.78 15.18
N GLN A 979 35.71 33.69 16.15
CA GLN A 979 35.51 32.50 16.97
C GLN A 979 34.16 31.86 16.60
N PRO A 980 34.06 30.52 16.61
CA PRO A 980 32.78 29.81 16.56
C PRO A 980 32.00 30.00 17.87
N ASP A 981 30.75 29.53 17.92
CA ASP A 981 29.98 29.56 19.18
C ASP A 981 30.57 28.60 20.24
N HIS A 982 31.15 27.48 19.80
CA HIS A 982 31.89 26.58 20.68
C HIS A 982 32.97 25.78 19.94
N TRP A 983 33.79 25.07 20.71
CA TRP A 983 34.82 24.15 20.21
C TRP A 983 34.55 22.72 20.71
N HIS A 984 35.07 21.73 20.01
CA HIS A 984 35.12 20.36 20.52
C HIS A 984 36.44 19.67 20.15
N GLN A 985 36.73 18.53 20.78
CA GLN A 985 37.76 17.62 20.33
C GLN A 985 37.19 16.25 19.96
N TYR A 986 37.60 15.76 18.79
CA TYR A 986 37.37 14.39 18.34
C TYR A 986 38.69 13.62 18.25
N GLY A 987 38.71 12.42 18.79
CA GLY A 987 39.85 11.52 18.73
C GLY A 987 40.01 10.67 19.99
N ILE A 988 40.89 9.68 19.89
CA ILE A 988 40.99 8.62 20.91
C ILE A 988 42.14 8.87 21.90
N GLY A 989 43.16 9.66 21.52
CA GLY A 989 44.32 9.97 22.36
C GLY A 989 44.90 8.75 23.08
N ASP A 990 45.25 8.92 24.36
CA ASP A 990 45.63 7.83 25.29
C ASP A 990 44.42 7.20 26.01
N GLY A 991 43.21 7.73 25.81
CA GLY A 991 41.94 7.11 26.22
C GLY A 991 40.90 8.18 26.50
N THR A 992 41.40 9.27 27.04
CA THR A 992 40.68 10.51 27.32
C THR A 992 41.41 11.68 26.67
N LEU A 993 40.67 12.73 26.35
CA LEU A 993 41.16 14.02 25.87
C LEU A 993 40.37 15.12 26.56
N GLU A 994 41.01 15.88 27.44
CA GLU A 994 40.38 17.00 28.16
C GLU A 994 40.91 18.34 27.68
N TYR A 995 39.99 19.26 27.41
CA TYR A 995 40.27 20.66 27.10
C TYR A 995 39.38 21.55 27.98
N GLU A 996 40.01 22.26 28.90
CA GLU A 996 39.34 23.07 29.91
C GLU A 996 38.42 24.14 29.30
N GLY A 997 37.16 24.13 29.75
CA GLY A 997 36.07 24.98 29.27
C GLY A 997 35.55 24.59 27.89
N VAL A 998 35.95 23.43 27.35
CA VAL A 998 35.64 23.02 25.98
C VAL A 998 34.98 21.64 25.96
N SER A 999 35.76 20.58 26.17
CA SER A 999 35.24 19.22 26.06
C SER A 999 36.08 18.22 26.82
N PHE A 1000 35.45 17.14 27.28
CA PHE A 1000 36.10 15.92 27.73
C PHE A 1000 35.67 14.78 26.82
N THR A 1001 36.60 14.18 26.08
CA THR A 1001 36.31 13.13 25.09
C THR A 1001 36.90 11.80 25.54
N ILE A 1002 36.12 10.71 25.45
CA ILE A 1002 36.54 9.34 25.79
C ILE A 1002 36.43 8.40 24.58
N GLY A 1003 37.36 7.47 24.44
CA GLY A 1003 37.39 6.50 23.33
C GLY A 1003 37.80 5.10 23.78
N PRO A 1004 37.11 4.03 23.32
CA PRO A 1004 37.31 2.68 23.84
C PRO A 1004 38.55 1.98 23.27
N GLY A 1005 39.06 2.42 22.12
CA GLY A 1005 40.12 1.78 21.34
C GLY A 1005 39.99 2.10 19.86
N PHE A 1006 40.94 1.67 19.03
CA PHE A 1006 40.90 1.86 17.57
C PHE A 1006 41.49 0.65 16.85
N TRP A 1007 40.65 -0.07 16.12
CA TRP A 1007 41.06 -1.21 15.31
C TRP A 1007 40.28 -1.25 14.01
N ARG A 1008 40.85 -0.61 12.98
CA ARG A 1008 40.23 -0.62 11.65
C ARG A 1008 40.21 -2.04 11.08
N ALA A 1009 39.09 -2.41 10.46
CA ALA A 1009 38.82 -3.76 9.96
C ALA A 1009 39.94 -4.33 9.05
N ASP A 1010 40.54 -3.49 8.20
CA ASP A 1010 41.59 -3.88 7.27
C ASP A 1010 43.02 -3.89 7.86
N LYS A 1011 43.16 -3.73 9.18
CA LYS A 1011 44.46 -3.74 9.86
C LYS A 1011 44.64 -5.00 10.72
N PRO A 1012 45.81 -5.66 10.64
CA PRO A 1012 46.07 -6.89 11.39
C PRO A 1012 46.29 -6.66 12.89
N THR A 1013 46.58 -5.42 13.29
CA THR A 1013 46.81 -5.03 14.68
C THR A 1013 46.12 -3.71 14.97
N PRO A 1014 45.56 -3.52 16.18
CA PRO A 1014 44.91 -2.27 16.55
C PRO A 1014 45.92 -1.12 16.58
N LYS A 1015 45.52 0.07 16.11
CA LYS A 1015 46.30 1.31 16.34
C LYS A 1015 46.31 1.62 17.84
N LYS A 1016 45.21 1.28 18.51
CA LYS A 1016 45.11 1.33 19.96
C LYS A 1016 44.23 0.18 20.46
N PRO A 1017 44.74 -0.68 21.36
CA PRO A 1017 43.96 -1.77 21.93
C PRO A 1017 42.69 -1.26 22.62
N ARG A 1018 41.63 -2.09 22.59
CA ARG A 1018 40.41 -1.81 23.34
C ARG A 1018 40.67 -1.88 24.84
N VAL A 1019 40.16 -0.91 25.59
CA VAL A 1019 40.32 -0.84 27.05
C VAL A 1019 39.40 -1.84 27.76
N SER A 1020 39.76 -2.25 28.98
CA SER A 1020 38.91 -3.08 29.82
C SER A 1020 37.74 -2.30 30.40
N LYS A 1021 36.71 -3.00 30.90
CA LYS A 1021 35.57 -2.42 31.62
C LYS A 1021 36.01 -1.45 32.72
N ASP A 1022 36.92 -1.88 33.61
CA ASP A 1022 37.35 -1.05 34.75
C ASP A 1022 38.00 0.27 34.28
N VAL A 1023 38.81 0.22 33.23
CA VAL A 1023 39.45 1.40 32.65
C VAL A 1023 38.40 2.30 31.98
N TRP A 1024 37.47 1.72 31.22
CA TRP A 1024 36.38 2.48 30.61
C TRP A 1024 35.50 3.18 31.65
N CYS A 1025 35.05 2.45 32.68
CA CYS A 1025 34.28 3.01 33.79
C CYS A 1025 35.04 4.15 34.48
N SER A 1026 36.37 4.07 34.65
CA SER A 1026 37.16 5.19 35.17
C SER A 1026 37.14 6.42 34.24
N PHE A 1027 37.20 6.22 32.91
CA PHE A 1027 37.08 7.31 31.96
C PHE A 1027 35.71 7.98 32.01
N VAL A 1028 34.64 7.19 32.17
CA VAL A 1028 33.27 7.72 32.32
C VAL A 1028 33.15 8.54 33.62
N GLN A 1029 33.70 8.05 34.74
CA GLN A 1029 33.70 8.79 36.02
C GLN A 1029 34.46 10.12 35.92
N ASP A 1030 35.64 10.10 35.30
CA ASP A 1030 36.46 11.30 35.09
C ASP A 1030 35.72 12.29 34.19
N MET A 1031 35.12 11.82 33.10
CA MET A 1031 34.31 12.64 32.21
C MET A 1031 33.12 13.27 32.93
N ALA A 1032 32.34 12.48 33.68
CA ALA A 1032 31.18 12.96 34.44
C ALA A 1032 31.58 13.99 35.51
N SER A 1033 32.75 13.82 36.12
CA SER A 1033 33.29 14.72 37.16
C SER A 1033 33.99 15.96 36.61
N SER A 1034 34.32 15.99 35.31
CA SER A 1034 35.13 17.05 34.69
C SER A 1034 34.44 18.42 34.66
N GLY A 1035 33.10 18.44 34.63
CA GLY A 1035 32.32 19.66 34.45
C GLY A 1035 32.51 20.34 33.09
N GLN A 1036 33.15 19.68 32.11
CA GLN A 1036 33.30 20.24 30.77
C GLN A 1036 31.94 20.37 30.08
N PRO A 1037 31.69 21.46 29.32
CA PRO A 1037 30.40 21.66 28.64
C PRO A 1037 30.00 20.49 27.75
N TRP A 1038 30.93 19.98 26.95
CA TRP A 1038 30.72 18.80 26.10
C TRP A 1038 31.46 17.58 26.66
N GLN A 1039 30.71 16.54 26.96
CA GLN A 1039 31.23 15.25 27.40
C GLN A 1039 31.01 14.24 26.27
N LEU A 1040 32.06 13.94 25.50
CA LEU A 1040 31.94 13.30 24.19
C LEU A 1040 32.43 11.86 24.19
N ILE A 1041 31.67 10.97 23.58
CA ILE A 1041 32.04 9.59 23.32
C ILE A 1041 32.36 9.44 21.84
N VAL A 1042 33.56 8.91 21.52
CA VAL A 1042 34.09 8.83 20.14
C VAL A 1042 33.15 8.20 19.14
N SER A 1043 32.48 7.08 19.44
CA SER A 1043 31.42 6.59 18.55
C SER A 1043 30.51 5.59 19.26
N PHE A 1044 29.24 5.55 18.85
CA PHE A 1044 28.28 4.52 19.26
C PHE A 1044 28.46 3.24 18.46
N ASN A 1045 28.38 3.32 17.13
CA ASN A 1045 28.26 2.16 16.24
C ASN A 1045 29.30 2.13 15.10
N GLU A 1046 30.46 2.74 15.22
CA GLU A 1046 31.48 2.74 14.15
C GLU A 1046 32.35 1.47 14.17
N ALA A 1047 31.78 0.36 13.70
CA ALA A 1047 32.39 -0.96 13.67
C ALA A 1047 33.58 -1.06 12.70
N GLY A 1048 33.53 -0.36 11.55
CA GLY A 1048 34.59 -0.37 10.54
C GLY A 1048 35.94 0.17 11.06
N GLU A 1049 35.91 1.12 11.98
CA GLU A 1049 37.09 1.65 12.68
C GLU A 1049 37.38 0.93 14.02
N GLY A 1050 36.48 0.03 14.43
CA GLY A 1050 36.57 -0.72 15.68
C GLY A 1050 36.40 0.15 16.92
N THR A 1051 35.78 1.32 16.79
CA THR A 1051 35.55 2.31 17.85
C THR A 1051 34.17 2.17 18.50
N MET A 1052 33.26 1.37 17.93
CA MET A 1052 31.90 1.13 18.46
C MET A 1052 31.86 0.76 19.95
N ILE A 1053 30.81 1.19 20.65
CA ILE A 1053 30.49 0.80 22.03
C ILE A 1053 29.08 0.22 22.20
N GLU A 1054 28.30 0.13 21.12
CA GLU A 1054 27.03 -0.60 21.11
C GLU A 1054 27.21 -2.04 21.64
N SER A 1055 26.13 -2.66 22.09
CA SER A 1055 26.20 -3.99 22.69
C SER A 1055 26.89 -4.99 21.75
N SER A 1056 27.78 -5.82 22.28
CA SER A 1056 28.49 -6.87 21.54
C SER A 1056 28.74 -8.09 22.43
N PRO A 1057 28.76 -9.32 21.88
CA PRO A 1057 29.26 -10.49 22.59
C PRO A 1057 30.70 -10.33 23.12
N SER A 1058 31.50 -9.45 22.52
CA SER A 1058 32.89 -9.19 22.93
C SER A 1058 33.01 -8.46 24.28
N TRP A 1059 31.93 -7.84 24.75
CA TRP A 1059 31.84 -7.14 26.04
C TRP A 1059 30.44 -7.30 26.65
N ALA A 1060 29.90 -8.52 26.55
CA ALA A 1060 28.57 -8.84 27.04
C ALA A 1060 28.49 -8.63 28.57
N SER A 1061 27.34 -8.14 29.01
CA SER A 1061 27.02 -7.94 30.42
C SER A 1061 25.63 -8.49 30.74
N SER A 1062 25.30 -8.59 32.03
CA SER A 1062 24.01 -9.13 32.48
C SER A 1062 22.82 -8.21 32.19
N SER A 1063 23.06 -6.94 31.84
CA SER A 1063 21.99 -6.00 31.45
C SER A 1063 21.49 -6.21 30.03
N GLY A 1064 22.27 -6.91 29.19
CA GLY A 1064 22.01 -7.03 27.75
C GLY A 1064 22.52 -5.86 26.90
N TYR A 1065 22.99 -4.76 27.50
CA TYR A 1065 23.52 -3.59 26.78
C TYR A 1065 25.05 -3.58 26.65
N GLY A 1066 25.74 -4.45 27.39
CA GLY A 1066 27.20 -4.58 27.36
C GLY A 1066 27.92 -3.62 28.30
N ASP A 1067 29.16 -3.98 28.64
CA ASP A 1067 29.94 -3.32 29.69
C ASP A 1067 30.17 -1.82 29.45
N PHE A 1068 30.30 -1.38 28.19
CA PHE A 1068 30.54 0.03 27.87
C PHE A 1068 29.33 0.91 28.18
N LEU A 1069 28.12 0.44 27.82
CA LEU A 1069 26.88 1.18 28.07
C LEU A 1069 26.47 1.09 29.54
N ASP A 1070 26.75 -0.03 30.22
CA ASP A 1070 26.55 -0.15 31.68
C ASP A 1070 27.35 0.91 32.45
N CYS A 1071 28.62 1.11 32.11
CA CYS A 1071 29.41 2.17 32.74
C CYS A 1071 28.81 3.56 32.51
N LEU A 1072 28.27 3.85 31.32
CA LEU A 1072 27.62 5.14 31.04
C LEU A 1072 26.33 5.32 31.85
N HIS A 1073 25.55 4.24 31.99
CA HIS A 1073 24.33 4.20 32.79
C HIS A 1073 24.61 4.45 34.29
N ASP A 1074 25.61 3.76 34.83
CA ASP A 1074 25.95 3.79 36.26
C ASP A 1074 26.52 5.15 36.72
N TYR A 1075 27.11 5.91 35.81
CA TYR A 1075 27.71 7.22 36.08
C TYR A 1075 27.11 8.29 35.18
N PRO A 1076 25.87 8.75 35.42
CA PRO A 1076 25.23 9.82 34.64
C PRO A 1076 25.95 11.18 34.82
N THR A 1077 25.70 12.11 33.92
CA THR A 1077 26.14 13.50 34.06
C THR A 1077 25.44 14.16 35.26
N LEU A 1078 26.17 15.03 35.97
CA LEU A 1078 25.70 15.70 37.20
C LEU A 1078 24.76 16.87 36.94
#